data_AF-A0AAW1TGP8-F1
#
_entry.id   AF-A0AAW1TGP8-F1
#
_cell.length_a   1.000
_cell.length_b   1.000
_cell.length_c   1.000
_cell.angle_alpha   90.00
_cell.angle_beta   90.00
_cell.angle_gamma   90.00
#
_symmetry.space_group_name_H-M   'P 1'
#
loop_
_entity.id
_entity.type
_entity.pdbx_description
1 polymer ?
#
loop_
_entity_poly.entity_id
_entity_poly.type
_entity_poly.pdbx_seq_one_letter_code
_entity_poly.pdbx_strand_id
1 'polypeptide(L)'
;MELESLTSLADINKLLQETVSRERNIELELEGLLSKRSDLERSLSHLHASTRETLEVIKADADQLAEGVHSTSELSERVSQKIRQLDTAQSRVHGTLGRIGVIVDRSNAVDGVRSALEAEDFERAANCLKAYFDLEEQQHTDERDILETQRAEDQKKMLLDAKKQLEEVIEKRLADAAGQDDHATVLRYVRLYAPLQLKEAGIHWLSSYFQQAISKRAVDRYNQLVETTGQEPDFGGALVALFGDISAALDRHRDFLQEHFGPEACRDVAMALHGECDNHGARLLDRYVKFRRLAQLVRDIASVGSLRQAGGGLAAEATLAVDPRQVEAFLEEMLVLCSRSEEYNLWILRSLAVTDSPELLAGSTEQQKVFRSGPFNVLLRQLIAYYINMEEFYLEQNVAKAIAIDEFSGDALTTSLVDDVFFILQKVGRRSLGTASVQCICAVLTQLNSLLSSDLRLALDTRWKAASNKLLSAAPADTGSDAHLGISTAAVAEQAAAFNNADISSGYVAKLRKQLEDACAEIFSSTDDRERIKSVLSDLSKTAADFKQIVSRAAESFVAGLMPRVRPVLDEVAGFSYELSEAQYAANEREDTWVQRLLGMLVRFAHWLQPLTTGQVFDTIFCLVIDRVLERLEAAMQLKRFSQLGGLQLDRDKSRERQLDEPTSVMPRVARQPSHAGSWYEAEGHALANDLTRWLQAIPQPEATHAHAIISPHAGYRYCGDVMAHAYGQVKVEQVKLIFILGPSHHVYLRKCALSTAAVYETPLGNLEIDKDVCAQLMATGAFQSMSLDVDEAEHSIEMQLPYLSHIFRGQSVKIVPVMVGSLTAESEAKYGDLLTPFFQNSSNLFVISSDFCHWGSRFSYTFQDPNQGPIHKQIEWLDRLGMNIIESGSAAEFQRYLKKYGNTICGRHPIGIFLNMVQASQQPCRTNFLKYSQSSSCKTLQDSSVSYAAAVLHDDGAPRPSQPPIGIAS
;
A
#
# COMPACT_ATOMS: atom_id res chain seq x y z
N MET A 1 71.19 -74.63 72.84
CA MET A 1 72.30 -74.61 73.83
C MET A 1 73.33 -75.57 73.30
N GLU A 2 74.52 -75.06 72.97
CA GLU A 2 75.61 -75.88 72.46
C GLU A 2 75.99 -76.91 73.53
N LEU A 3 75.89 -78.18 73.14
CA LEU A 3 75.94 -79.37 73.99
C LEU A 3 77.18 -79.43 74.90
N GLU A 4 78.27 -78.78 74.51
CA GLU A 4 79.55 -78.82 75.23
C GLU A 4 79.57 -78.01 76.55
N SER A 5 78.61 -77.11 76.77
CA SER A 5 78.53 -76.27 77.98
C SER A 5 77.75 -76.90 79.15
N LEU A 6 77.14 -78.06 78.93
CA LEU A 6 76.26 -78.76 79.85
C LEU A 6 77.03 -79.72 80.75
N THR A 7 77.47 -79.23 81.91
CA THR A 7 78.23 -80.04 82.89
C THR A 7 77.38 -80.57 84.05
N SER A 8 76.09 -80.18 84.13
CA SER A 8 75.15 -80.64 85.16
C SER A 8 73.98 -81.43 84.56
N LEU A 9 73.58 -82.51 85.24
CA LEU A 9 72.46 -83.38 84.83
C LEU A 9 71.10 -82.63 84.86
N ALA A 10 70.99 -81.58 85.65
CA ALA A 10 69.78 -80.77 85.75
C ALA A 10 69.54 -79.97 84.46
N ASP A 11 70.60 -79.42 83.85
CA ASP A 11 70.49 -78.59 82.66
C ASP A 11 70.16 -79.42 81.40
N ILE A 12 70.66 -80.65 81.33
CA ILE A 12 70.33 -81.60 80.25
C ILE A 12 68.85 -81.97 80.28
N ASN A 13 68.29 -82.25 81.47
CA ASN A 13 66.88 -82.59 81.61
C ASN A 13 65.94 -81.43 81.24
N LYS A 14 66.34 -80.19 81.53
CA LYS A 14 65.56 -79.00 81.14
C LYS A 14 65.48 -78.86 79.61
N LEU A 15 66.60 -79.05 78.90
CA LEU A 15 66.63 -79.01 77.44
C LEU A 15 65.86 -80.14 76.78
N LEU A 16 65.89 -81.34 77.37
CA LEU A 16 65.10 -82.47 76.88
C LEU A 16 63.60 -82.15 76.95
N GLN A 17 63.12 -81.58 78.06
CA GLN A 17 61.71 -81.17 78.19
C GLN A 17 61.30 -80.07 77.21
N GLU A 18 62.17 -79.09 76.95
CA GLU A 18 61.91 -78.05 75.94
C GLU A 18 61.84 -78.66 74.53
N THR A 19 62.69 -79.63 74.21
CA THR A 19 62.72 -80.28 72.89
C THR A 19 61.49 -81.14 72.66
N VAL A 20 61.09 -81.95 73.67
CA VAL A 20 59.87 -82.76 73.61
C VAL A 20 58.61 -81.90 73.47
N SER A 21 58.56 -80.75 74.14
CA SER A 21 57.43 -79.81 73.98
C SER A 21 57.36 -79.21 72.57
N ARG A 22 58.52 -78.99 71.94
CA ARG A 22 58.62 -78.47 70.56
C ARG A 22 58.17 -79.50 69.53
N GLU A 23 58.59 -80.75 69.69
CA GLU A 23 58.21 -81.86 68.82
C GLU A 23 56.69 -82.07 68.81
N ARG A 24 56.07 -82.04 70.00
CA ARG A 24 54.62 -82.22 70.16
C ARG A 24 53.78 -81.11 69.50
N ASN A 25 54.29 -79.87 69.49
CA ASN A 25 53.64 -78.77 68.78
C ASN A 25 53.69 -78.95 67.25
N ILE A 26 54.81 -79.46 66.72
CA ILE A 26 54.97 -79.69 65.28
C ILE A 26 54.05 -80.82 64.81
N GLU A 27 53.90 -81.89 65.60
CA GLU A 27 52.98 -82.99 65.28
C GLU A 27 51.52 -82.51 65.17
N LEU A 28 51.07 -81.66 66.11
CA LEU A 28 49.72 -81.07 66.08
C LEU A 28 49.49 -80.19 64.83
N GLU A 29 50.51 -79.44 64.42
CA GLU A 29 50.42 -78.57 63.23
C GLU A 29 50.36 -79.40 61.92
N LEU A 30 51.11 -80.51 61.86
CA LEU A 30 51.11 -81.41 60.71
C LEU A 30 49.78 -82.17 60.56
N GLU A 31 49.19 -82.66 61.66
CA GLU A 31 47.86 -83.27 61.65
C GLU A 31 46.78 -82.30 61.15
N GLY A 32 46.87 -81.03 61.56
CA GLY A 32 46.00 -79.96 61.08
C GLY A 32 46.08 -79.77 59.56
N LEU A 33 47.28 -79.76 58.97
CA LEU A 33 47.46 -79.60 57.52
C LEU A 33 47.01 -80.83 56.72
N LEU A 34 47.28 -82.04 57.21
CA LEU A 34 46.89 -83.29 56.52
C LEU A 34 45.38 -83.48 56.45
N SER A 35 44.62 -82.98 57.43
CA SER A 35 43.15 -83.03 57.42
C SER A 35 42.52 -82.35 56.19
N LYS A 36 43.14 -81.27 55.69
CA LYS A 36 42.64 -80.44 54.57
C LYS A 36 42.79 -81.09 53.19
N ARG A 37 43.60 -82.15 53.06
CA ARG A 37 43.85 -82.82 51.77
C ARG A 37 42.58 -83.43 51.17
N SER A 38 41.74 -84.02 52.02
CA SER A 38 40.53 -84.74 51.59
C SER A 38 39.49 -83.83 50.93
N ASP A 39 39.34 -82.60 51.42
CA ASP A 39 38.41 -81.61 50.86
C ASP A 39 38.87 -81.08 49.49
N LEU A 40 40.19 -80.92 49.29
CA LEU A 40 40.79 -80.51 48.02
C LEU A 40 40.61 -81.58 46.94
N GLU A 41 40.85 -82.86 47.25
CA GLU A 41 40.65 -83.97 46.31
C GLU A 41 39.16 -84.12 45.90
N ARG A 42 38.23 -83.87 46.83
CA ARG A 42 36.79 -83.90 46.55
C ARG A 42 36.37 -82.76 45.62
N SER A 43 36.86 -81.54 45.85
CA SER A 43 36.57 -80.37 45.02
C SER A 43 37.08 -80.53 43.58
N LEU A 44 38.28 -81.09 43.40
CA LEU A 44 38.89 -81.27 42.09
C LEU A 44 38.18 -82.35 41.26
N SER A 45 37.70 -83.40 41.90
CA SER A 45 36.90 -84.46 41.27
C SER A 45 35.55 -83.95 40.78
N HIS A 46 34.90 -83.07 41.55
CA HIS A 46 33.61 -82.47 41.17
C HIS A 46 33.74 -81.52 39.96
N LEU A 47 34.84 -80.76 39.88
CA LEU A 47 35.13 -79.89 38.74
C LEU A 47 35.39 -80.70 37.46
N HIS A 48 36.12 -81.82 37.57
CA HIS A 48 36.48 -82.64 36.40
C HIS A 48 35.28 -83.38 35.80
N ALA A 49 34.35 -83.86 36.64
CA ALA A 49 33.18 -84.59 36.18
C ALA A 49 32.12 -83.68 35.53
N SER A 50 31.75 -82.57 36.17
CA SER A 50 30.60 -81.78 35.67
C SER A 50 30.91 -80.91 34.44
N THR A 51 32.16 -80.43 34.31
CA THR A 51 32.52 -79.43 33.30
C THR A 51 32.80 -80.04 31.92
N ARG A 52 33.26 -81.31 31.88
CA ARG A 52 33.62 -81.96 30.62
C ARG A 52 32.38 -82.36 29.80
N GLU A 53 31.40 -82.97 30.44
CA GLU A 53 30.17 -83.41 29.76
C GLU A 53 29.36 -82.24 29.21
N THR A 54 29.22 -81.15 29.98
CA THR A 54 28.48 -79.97 29.52
C THR A 54 29.17 -79.25 28.36
N LEU A 55 30.50 -79.14 28.37
CA LEU A 55 31.24 -78.51 27.27
C LEU A 55 31.23 -79.34 25.99
N GLU A 56 31.24 -80.68 26.08
CA GLU A 56 31.17 -81.54 24.89
C GLU A 56 29.78 -81.47 24.21
N VAL A 57 28.69 -81.42 24.99
CA VAL A 57 27.33 -81.25 24.44
C VAL A 57 27.16 -79.89 23.76
N ILE A 58 27.59 -78.79 24.42
CA ILE A 58 27.48 -77.44 23.84
C ILE A 58 28.28 -77.33 22.55
N LYS A 59 29.45 -77.98 22.48
CA LYS A 59 30.25 -78.01 21.25
C LYS A 59 29.54 -78.75 20.11
N ALA A 60 28.95 -79.92 20.41
CA ALA A 60 28.21 -80.69 19.41
C ALA A 60 27.01 -79.93 18.85
N ASP A 61 26.24 -79.25 19.71
CA ASP A 61 25.09 -78.43 19.29
C ASP A 61 25.54 -77.22 18.44
N ALA A 62 26.66 -76.58 18.80
CA ALA A 62 27.22 -75.47 18.05
C ALA A 62 27.72 -75.88 16.66
N ASP A 63 28.39 -77.03 16.55
CA ASP A 63 28.87 -77.58 15.28
C ASP A 63 27.68 -77.93 14.36
N GLN A 64 26.62 -78.54 14.91
CA GLN A 64 25.41 -78.88 14.13
C GLN A 64 24.67 -77.62 13.62
N LEU A 65 24.58 -76.57 14.44
CA LEU A 65 23.99 -75.30 14.02
C LEU A 65 24.83 -74.62 12.92
N ALA A 66 26.16 -74.66 13.02
CA ALA A 66 27.05 -74.09 12.02
C ALA A 66 26.89 -74.78 10.65
N GLU A 67 26.76 -76.11 10.64
CA GLU A 67 26.53 -76.89 9.41
C GLU A 67 25.13 -76.61 8.80
N GLY A 68 24.10 -76.47 9.63
CA GLY A 68 22.76 -76.07 9.19
C GLY A 68 22.73 -74.66 8.56
N VAL A 69 23.43 -73.70 9.16
CA VAL A 69 23.55 -72.34 8.61
C VAL A 69 24.36 -72.35 7.30
N HIS A 70 25.45 -73.11 7.24
CA HIS A 70 26.29 -73.20 6.05
C HIS A 70 25.54 -73.79 4.85
N SER A 71 24.84 -74.92 5.04
CA SER A 71 24.04 -75.56 3.99
C SER A 71 22.87 -74.67 3.51
N THR A 72 22.24 -73.93 4.41
CA THR A 72 21.19 -72.96 4.07
C THR A 72 21.76 -71.78 3.26
N SER A 73 22.96 -71.31 3.62
CA SER A 73 23.69 -70.27 2.88
C SER A 73 24.03 -70.73 1.45
N GLU A 74 24.57 -71.92 1.27
CA GLU A 74 24.90 -72.47 -0.06
C GLU A 74 23.66 -72.67 -0.94
N LEU A 75 22.53 -73.10 -0.36
CA LEU A 75 21.28 -73.22 -1.10
C LEU A 75 20.77 -71.84 -1.55
N SER A 76 20.77 -70.86 -0.65
CA SER A 76 20.36 -69.48 -0.94
C SER A 76 21.22 -68.84 -2.02
N GLU A 77 22.54 -69.08 -2.01
CA GLU A 77 23.48 -68.56 -2.99
C GLU A 77 23.27 -69.17 -4.38
N ARG A 78 23.02 -70.49 -4.45
CA ARG A 78 22.68 -71.18 -5.72
C ARG A 78 21.34 -70.72 -6.31
N VAL A 79 20.31 -70.56 -5.47
CA VAL A 79 19.00 -70.04 -5.91
C VAL A 79 19.15 -68.61 -6.42
N SER A 80 19.87 -67.75 -5.69
CA SER A 80 20.15 -66.37 -6.11
C SER A 80 20.94 -66.32 -7.42
N GLN A 81 21.90 -67.21 -7.64
CA GLN A 81 22.65 -67.29 -8.90
C GLN A 81 21.74 -67.70 -10.08
N LYS A 82 20.82 -68.65 -9.87
CA LYS A 82 19.86 -69.06 -10.90
C LYS A 82 18.84 -67.98 -11.22
N ILE A 83 18.36 -67.24 -10.22
CA ILE A 83 17.48 -66.07 -10.42
C ILE A 83 18.21 -64.99 -11.23
N ARG A 84 19.46 -64.64 -10.89
CA ARG A 84 20.26 -63.69 -11.66
C ARG A 84 20.46 -64.11 -13.13
N GLN A 85 20.66 -65.41 -13.39
CA GLN A 85 20.76 -65.94 -14.76
C GLN A 85 19.43 -65.80 -15.53
N LEU A 86 18.30 -66.07 -14.86
CA LEU A 86 16.97 -65.93 -15.44
C LEU A 86 16.64 -64.45 -15.73
N ASP A 87 16.93 -63.55 -14.79
CA ASP A 87 16.71 -62.11 -14.95
C ASP A 87 17.56 -61.56 -16.11
N THR A 88 18.81 -62.01 -16.24
CA THR A 88 19.69 -61.63 -17.37
C THR A 88 19.11 -62.13 -18.70
N ALA A 89 18.57 -63.35 -18.75
CA ALA A 89 17.94 -63.89 -19.95
C ALA A 89 16.64 -63.15 -20.29
N GLN A 90 15.77 -62.89 -19.31
CA GLN A 90 14.55 -62.11 -19.49
C GLN A 90 14.85 -60.68 -19.93
N SER A 91 15.86 -60.03 -19.36
CA SER A 91 16.31 -58.69 -19.76
C SER A 91 16.77 -58.67 -21.22
N ARG A 92 17.56 -59.66 -21.66
CA ARG A 92 17.99 -59.78 -23.06
C ARG A 92 16.83 -60.04 -24.03
N VAL A 93 15.84 -60.84 -23.65
CA VAL A 93 14.64 -61.08 -24.46
C VAL A 93 13.78 -59.81 -24.56
N HIS A 94 13.55 -59.10 -23.45
CA HIS A 94 12.82 -57.83 -23.48
C HIS A 94 13.56 -56.77 -24.30
N GLY A 95 14.88 -56.68 -24.18
CA GLY A 95 15.70 -55.79 -25.02
C GLY A 95 15.61 -56.13 -26.51
N THR A 96 15.55 -57.42 -26.87
CA THR A 96 15.42 -57.86 -28.26
C THR A 96 14.01 -57.57 -28.81
N LEU A 97 12.96 -57.79 -28.02
CA LEU A 97 11.58 -57.45 -28.39
C LEU A 97 11.40 -55.94 -28.60
N GLY A 98 11.99 -55.12 -27.73
CA GLY A 98 12.01 -53.66 -27.91
C GLY A 98 12.68 -53.25 -29.22
N ARG A 99 13.83 -53.85 -29.55
CA ARG A 99 14.55 -53.59 -30.82
C ARG A 99 13.75 -53.99 -32.06
N ILE A 100 13.03 -55.11 -32.03
CA ILE A 100 12.16 -55.55 -33.14
C ILE A 100 10.98 -54.58 -33.31
N GLY A 101 10.38 -54.11 -32.21
CA GLY A 101 9.32 -53.10 -32.24
C GLY A 101 9.75 -51.85 -33.01
N VAL A 102 10.91 -51.30 -32.68
CA VAL A 102 11.43 -50.09 -33.35
C VAL A 102 11.70 -50.31 -34.84
N ILE A 103 12.19 -51.48 -35.25
CA ILE A 103 12.41 -51.80 -36.68
C ILE A 103 11.08 -51.85 -37.44
N VAL A 104 10.03 -52.43 -36.85
CA VAL A 104 8.69 -52.49 -37.42
C VAL A 104 8.09 -51.09 -37.53
N ASP A 105 8.18 -50.29 -36.47
CA ASP A 105 7.67 -48.92 -36.46
C ASP A 105 8.39 -48.03 -37.49
N ARG A 106 9.70 -48.21 -37.66
CA ARG A 106 10.48 -47.53 -38.72
C ARG A 106 10.02 -47.93 -40.12
N SER A 107 9.76 -49.22 -40.37
CA SER A 107 9.26 -49.68 -41.67
C SER A 107 7.86 -49.14 -41.96
N ASN A 108 6.98 -49.12 -40.95
CA ASN A 108 5.63 -48.56 -41.05
C ASN A 108 5.66 -47.06 -41.35
N ALA A 109 6.60 -46.31 -40.77
CA ALA A 109 6.78 -44.89 -41.06
C ALA A 109 7.21 -44.67 -42.53
N VAL A 110 8.18 -45.44 -43.05
CA VAL A 110 8.61 -45.36 -44.47
C VAL A 110 7.47 -45.66 -45.44
N ASP A 111 6.73 -46.74 -45.19
CA ASP A 111 5.60 -47.12 -46.04
C ASP A 111 4.44 -46.09 -45.93
N GLY A 112 4.23 -45.54 -44.74
CA GLY A 112 3.26 -44.47 -44.50
C GLY A 112 3.58 -43.17 -45.24
N VAL A 113 4.85 -42.72 -45.23
CA VAL A 113 5.29 -41.52 -45.97
C VAL A 113 5.11 -41.71 -47.48
N ARG A 114 5.52 -42.86 -48.02
CA ARG A 114 5.38 -43.15 -49.46
C ARG A 114 3.91 -43.13 -49.89
N SER A 115 3.04 -43.83 -49.14
CA SER A 115 1.61 -43.88 -49.45
C SER A 115 0.93 -42.51 -49.32
N ALA A 116 1.35 -41.68 -48.36
CA ALA A 116 0.77 -40.36 -48.16
C ALA A 116 1.20 -39.36 -49.24
N LEU A 117 2.44 -39.43 -49.71
CA LEU A 117 2.93 -38.60 -50.83
C LEU A 117 2.24 -38.96 -52.15
N GLU A 118 2.01 -40.25 -52.42
CA GLU A 118 1.25 -40.70 -53.60
C GLU A 118 -0.22 -40.24 -53.57
N ALA A 119 -0.79 -40.08 -52.38
CA ALA A 119 -2.16 -39.61 -52.16
C ALA A 119 -2.29 -38.08 -52.07
N GLU A 120 -1.19 -37.32 -52.22
CA GLU A 120 -1.12 -35.88 -51.97
C GLU A 120 -1.60 -35.44 -50.57
N ASP A 121 -1.54 -36.33 -49.58
CA ASP A 121 -1.90 -36.07 -48.18
C ASP A 121 -0.66 -35.64 -47.38
N PHE A 122 -0.31 -34.36 -47.51
CA PHE A 122 0.89 -33.76 -46.91
C PHE A 122 0.86 -33.75 -45.37
N GLU A 123 -0.32 -33.73 -44.75
CA GLU A 123 -0.48 -33.76 -43.29
C GLU A 123 -0.12 -35.14 -42.74
N ARG A 124 -0.61 -36.21 -43.37
CA ARG A 124 -0.21 -37.59 -43.00
C ARG A 124 1.26 -37.84 -43.28
N ALA A 125 1.79 -37.35 -44.40
CA ALA A 125 3.21 -37.49 -44.72
C ALA A 125 4.10 -36.83 -43.65
N ALA A 126 3.77 -35.60 -43.22
CA ALA A 126 4.50 -34.88 -42.18
C ALA A 126 4.43 -35.59 -40.81
N ASN A 127 3.28 -36.16 -40.43
CA ASN A 127 3.13 -36.90 -39.18
C ASN A 127 3.90 -38.23 -39.18
N CYS A 128 3.94 -38.95 -40.31
CA CYS A 128 4.74 -40.16 -40.45
C CYS A 128 6.25 -39.86 -40.40
N LEU A 129 6.68 -38.71 -40.96
CA LEU A 129 8.06 -38.22 -40.82
C LEU A 129 8.40 -37.85 -39.37
N LYS A 130 7.50 -37.17 -38.65
CA LYS A 130 7.68 -36.88 -37.23
C LYS A 130 7.85 -38.15 -36.40
N ALA A 131 6.99 -39.15 -36.61
CA ALA A 131 7.10 -40.43 -35.91
C ALA A 131 8.45 -41.12 -36.16
N TYR A 132 9.01 -40.99 -37.38
CA TYR A 132 10.37 -41.47 -37.66
C TYR A 132 11.45 -40.70 -36.91
N PHE A 133 11.39 -39.36 -36.87
CA PHE A 133 12.37 -38.54 -36.18
C PHE A 133 12.34 -38.73 -34.65
N ASP A 134 11.15 -38.85 -34.05
CA ASP A 134 10.98 -39.13 -32.62
C ASP A 134 11.61 -40.50 -32.26
N LEU A 135 11.57 -41.48 -33.17
CA LEU A 135 12.23 -42.78 -33.00
C LEU A 135 13.75 -42.70 -33.12
N GLU A 136 14.32 -41.84 -33.99
CA GLU A 136 15.77 -41.60 -34.07
C GLU A 136 16.31 -40.88 -32.82
N GLU A 137 15.59 -39.89 -32.30
CA GLU A 137 16.02 -39.12 -31.11
C GLU A 137 16.05 -40.01 -29.85
N GLN A 138 15.07 -40.91 -29.68
CA GLN A 138 15.07 -41.90 -28.61
C GLN A 138 16.23 -42.90 -28.69
N GLN A 139 16.74 -43.18 -29.90
CA GLN A 139 17.87 -44.11 -30.10
C GLN A 139 19.24 -43.48 -29.83
N HIS A 140 19.37 -42.15 -29.86
CA HIS A 140 20.66 -41.47 -29.67
C HIS A 140 21.19 -41.48 -28.24
N THR A 141 20.40 -41.92 -27.25
CA THR A 141 20.80 -41.95 -25.83
C THR A 141 21.45 -43.27 -25.39
N ASP A 142 21.27 -44.36 -26.14
CA ASP A 142 21.88 -45.67 -25.88
C ASP A 142 22.98 -45.96 -26.92
N GLU A 143 24.10 -45.24 -26.85
CA GLU A 143 25.30 -45.58 -27.60
C GLU A 143 25.88 -46.91 -27.11
N ARG A 144 25.59 -48.01 -27.84
CA ARG A 144 26.55 -49.02 -28.31
C ARG A 144 25.82 -50.19 -28.98
N ASP A 145 26.30 -50.54 -30.16
CA ASP A 145 26.01 -51.75 -30.94
C ASP A 145 24.65 -51.81 -31.67
N ILE A 146 24.56 -51.07 -32.77
CA ILE A 146 23.75 -51.50 -33.92
C ILE A 146 24.69 -51.66 -35.12
N LEU A 147 24.73 -52.87 -35.69
CA LEU A 147 25.20 -53.08 -37.05
C LEU A 147 24.34 -52.19 -37.98
N GLU A 148 24.92 -51.11 -38.50
CA GLU A 148 24.35 -50.35 -39.61
C GLU A 148 24.27 -51.27 -40.84
N THR A 149 23.18 -52.03 -40.95
CA THR A 149 22.84 -52.73 -42.19
C THR A 149 22.56 -51.71 -43.28
N GLN A 150 23.13 -51.90 -44.47
CA GLN A 150 22.95 -51.05 -45.66
C GLN A 150 21.48 -50.70 -45.97
N ARG A 151 20.56 -51.61 -45.67
CA ARG A 151 19.11 -51.41 -45.78
C ARG A 151 18.56 -50.28 -44.88
N ALA A 152 19.17 -50.03 -43.73
CA ALA A 152 18.80 -48.94 -42.82
C ALA A 152 19.24 -47.57 -43.37
N GLU A 153 20.45 -47.49 -43.93
CA GLU A 153 20.95 -46.29 -44.60
C GLU A 153 20.11 -45.95 -45.83
N ASP A 154 19.72 -46.95 -46.62
CA ASP A 154 18.84 -46.76 -47.78
C ASP A 154 17.46 -46.23 -47.37
N GLN A 155 16.86 -46.77 -46.29
CA GLN A 155 15.60 -46.30 -45.73
C GLN A 155 15.68 -44.85 -45.23
N LYS A 156 16.78 -44.50 -44.54
CA LYS A 156 17.04 -43.13 -44.07
C LYS A 156 17.18 -42.15 -45.23
N LYS A 157 17.91 -42.54 -46.27
CA LYS A 157 18.09 -41.72 -47.49
C LYS A 157 16.75 -41.47 -48.20
N MET A 158 15.92 -42.50 -48.37
CA MET A 158 14.59 -42.34 -48.98
C MET A 158 13.68 -41.39 -48.21
N LEU A 159 13.74 -41.40 -46.87
CA LEU A 159 12.97 -40.49 -46.02
C LEU A 159 13.46 -39.05 -46.08
N LEU A 160 14.78 -38.84 -46.15
CA LEU A 160 15.36 -37.50 -46.34
C LEU A 160 15.01 -36.92 -47.71
N ASP A 161 15.03 -37.74 -48.77
CA ASP A 161 14.59 -37.32 -50.11
C ASP A 161 13.08 -36.97 -50.11
N ALA A 162 12.25 -37.75 -49.41
CA ALA A 162 10.83 -37.48 -49.22
C ALA A 162 10.56 -36.18 -48.41
N LYS A 163 11.34 -35.93 -47.35
CA LYS A 163 11.31 -34.67 -46.58
C LYS A 163 11.59 -33.48 -47.49
N LYS A 164 12.66 -33.55 -48.31
CA LYS A 164 13.02 -32.48 -49.23
C LYS A 164 11.93 -32.20 -50.29
N GLN A 165 11.34 -33.25 -50.86
CA GLN A 165 10.20 -33.10 -51.77
C GLN A 165 9.02 -32.39 -51.11
N LEU A 166 8.72 -32.74 -49.85
CA LEU A 166 7.63 -32.11 -49.10
C LEU A 166 7.91 -30.64 -48.79
N GLU A 167 9.16 -30.28 -48.46
CA GLU A 167 9.60 -28.89 -48.27
C GLU A 167 9.38 -28.04 -49.54
N GLU A 168 9.84 -28.52 -50.71
CA GLU A 168 9.69 -27.80 -51.98
C GLU A 168 8.21 -27.57 -52.35
N VAL A 169 7.34 -28.56 -52.07
CA VAL A 169 5.89 -28.46 -52.32
C VAL A 169 5.24 -27.47 -51.34
N ILE A 170 5.59 -27.52 -50.06
CA ILE A 170 5.06 -26.62 -49.03
C ILE A 170 5.46 -25.17 -49.34
N GLU A 171 6.72 -24.89 -49.67
CA GLU A 171 7.20 -23.54 -49.99
C GLU A 171 6.44 -22.93 -51.18
N LYS A 172 6.22 -23.73 -52.24
CA LYS A 172 5.47 -23.29 -53.41
C LYS A 172 4.01 -22.97 -53.06
N ARG A 173 3.35 -23.85 -52.31
CA ARG A 173 1.94 -23.65 -51.90
C ARG A 173 1.78 -22.46 -50.96
N LEU A 174 2.76 -22.23 -50.08
CA LEU A 174 2.79 -21.07 -49.20
C LEU A 174 2.95 -19.77 -49.97
N ALA A 175 3.84 -19.72 -50.96
CA ALA A 175 4.00 -18.53 -51.82
C ALA A 175 2.71 -18.23 -52.61
N ASP A 176 2.06 -19.25 -53.17
CA ASP A 176 0.78 -19.10 -53.88
C ASP A 176 -0.33 -18.58 -52.95
N ALA A 177 -0.45 -19.13 -51.73
CA ALA A 177 -1.44 -18.72 -50.74
C ALA A 177 -1.19 -17.29 -50.22
N ALA A 178 0.06 -16.91 -49.98
CA ALA A 178 0.45 -15.56 -49.60
C ALA A 178 0.09 -14.53 -50.69
N GLY A 179 0.29 -14.89 -51.96
CA GLY A 179 -0.09 -14.04 -53.10
C GLY A 179 -1.60 -13.83 -53.25
N GLN A 180 -2.41 -14.76 -52.75
CA GLN A 180 -3.87 -14.68 -52.75
C GLN A 180 -4.46 -14.07 -51.47
N ASP A 181 -3.61 -13.70 -50.51
CA ASP A 181 -4.00 -13.22 -49.17
C ASP A 181 -4.88 -14.22 -48.39
N ASP A 182 -4.72 -15.52 -48.68
CA ASP A 182 -5.43 -16.61 -47.99
C ASP A 182 -4.71 -17.01 -46.71
N HIS A 183 -4.99 -16.25 -45.65
CA HIS A 183 -4.38 -16.40 -44.33
C HIS A 183 -4.64 -17.77 -43.69
N ALA A 184 -5.80 -18.39 -43.94
CA ALA A 184 -6.14 -19.69 -43.36
C ALA A 184 -5.28 -20.81 -43.98
N THR A 185 -5.09 -20.76 -45.29
CA THR A 185 -4.24 -21.72 -46.01
C THR A 185 -2.76 -21.54 -45.65
N VAL A 186 -2.30 -20.31 -45.44
CA VAL A 186 -0.95 -20.01 -44.95
C VAL A 186 -0.69 -20.70 -43.61
N LEU A 187 -1.55 -20.51 -42.61
CA LEU A 187 -1.36 -21.14 -41.29
C LEU A 187 -1.38 -22.67 -41.36
N ARG A 188 -2.23 -23.24 -42.22
CA ARG A 188 -2.33 -24.70 -42.44
C ARG A 188 -1.00 -25.30 -42.92
N TYR A 189 -0.34 -24.67 -43.88
CA TYR A 189 0.93 -25.16 -44.41
C TYR A 189 2.12 -24.83 -43.51
N VAL A 190 2.13 -23.67 -42.85
CA VAL A 190 3.19 -23.32 -41.87
C VAL A 190 3.22 -24.32 -40.71
N ARG A 191 2.06 -24.79 -40.23
CA ARG A 191 1.96 -25.85 -39.20
C ARG A 191 2.78 -27.11 -39.54
N LEU A 192 2.98 -27.43 -40.82
CA LEU A 192 3.71 -28.63 -41.26
C LEU A 192 5.22 -28.55 -41.03
N TYR A 193 5.78 -27.35 -40.82
CA TYR A 193 7.20 -27.18 -40.49
C TYR A 193 7.58 -27.77 -39.13
N ALA A 194 6.66 -27.79 -38.17
CA ALA A 194 6.92 -28.32 -36.83
C ALA A 194 7.15 -29.86 -36.84
N PRO A 195 6.28 -30.69 -37.46
CA PRO A 195 6.55 -32.11 -37.68
C PRO A 195 7.83 -32.42 -38.46
N LEU A 196 8.30 -31.51 -39.33
CA LEU A 196 9.50 -31.69 -40.16
C LEU A 196 10.82 -31.34 -39.46
N GLN A 197 10.76 -30.95 -38.18
CA GLN A 197 11.89 -30.41 -37.41
C GLN A 197 12.49 -29.13 -38.03
N LEU A 198 11.68 -28.34 -38.74
CA LEU A 198 12.08 -27.08 -39.37
C LEU A 198 11.39 -25.89 -38.69
N LYS A 199 11.32 -25.91 -37.35
CA LYS A 199 10.61 -24.89 -36.57
C LYS A 199 11.11 -23.47 -36.86
N GLU A 200 12.43 -23.27 -36.93
CA GLU A 200 13.04 -21.96 -37.21
C GLU A 200 12.67 -21.41 -38.59
N ALA A 201 12.68 -22.25 -39.63
CA ALA A 201 12.30 -21.85 -40.98
C ALA A 201 10.81 -21.48 -41.06
N GLY A 202 9.94 -22.21 -40.37
CA GLY A 202 8.51 -21.90 -40.27
C GLY A 202 8.24 -20.57 -39.56
N ILE A 203 8.93 -20.32 -38.44
CA ILE A 203 8.83 -19.05 -37.69
C ILE A 203 9.32 -17.88 -38.56
N HIS A 204 10.46 -18.04 -39.24
CA HIS A 204 11.02 -17.01 -40.12
C HIS A 204 10.08 -16.67 -41.29
N TRP A 205 9.49 -17.68 -41.92
CA TRP A 205 8.55 -17.49 -43.02
C TRP A 205 7.30 -16.73 -42.55
N LEU A 206 6.70 -17.16 -41.43
CA LEU A 206 5.51 -16.51 -40.87
C LEU A 206 5.81 -15.06 -40.42
N SER A 207 6.99 -14.83 -39.84
CA SER A 207 7.47 -13.49 -39.49
C SER A 207 7.57 -12.60 -40.73
N SER A 208 8.16 -13.11 -41.81
CA SER A 208 8.32 -12.38 -43.08
C SER A 208 6.96 -12.02 -43.71
N TYR A 209 5.99 -12.94 -43.67
CA TYR A 209 4.63 -12.72 -44.16
C TYR A 209 3.94 -11.57 -43.40
N PHE A 210 4.01 -11.58 -42.06
CA PHE A 210 3.44 -10.51 -41.23
C PHE A 210 4.17 -9.18 -41.42
N GLN A 211 5.50 -9.17 -41.48
CA GLN A 211 6.30 -7.98 -41.75
C GLN A 211 5.90 -7.33 -43.08
N GLN A 212 5.74 -8.12 -44.16
CA GLN A 212 5.34 -7.59 -45.46
C GLN A 212 3.96 -6.92 -45.42
N ALA A 213 2.99 -7.54 -44.75
CA ALA A 213 1.65 -6.99 -44.62
C ALA A 213 1.61 -5.69 -43.78
N ILE A 214 2.36 -5.64 -42.69
CA ILE A 214 2.47 -4.44 -41.82
C ILE A 214 3.22 -3.33 -42.55
N SER A 215 4.35 -3.66 -43.18
CA SER A 215 5.21 -2.72 -43.91
C SER A 215 4.44 -2.01 -45.03
N LYS A 216 3.62 -2.76 -45.80
CA LYS A 216 2.75 -2.17 -46.84
C LYS A 216 1.80 -1.13 -46.26
N ARG A 217 1.07 -1.46 -45.18
CA ARG A 217 0.15 -0.53 -44.51
C ARG A 217 0.87 0.67 -43.90
N ALA A 218 2.05 0.46 -43.32
CA ALA A 218 2.86 1.52 -42.72
C ALA A 218 3.34 2.53 -43.77
N VAL A 219 3.81 2.06 -44.93
CA VAL A 219 4.23 2.91 -46.06
C VAL A 219 3.04 3.70 -46.62
N ASP A 220 1.88 3.07 -46.81
CA ASP A 220 0.69 3.75 -47.31
C ASP A 220 0.27 4.89 -46.37
N ARG A 221 0.25 4.64 -45.05
CA ARG A 221 -0.04 5.69 -44.04
C ARG A 221 1.02 6.80 -44.03
N TYR A 222 2.31 6.45 -44.15
CA TYR A 222 3.39 7.43 -44.20
C TYR A 222 3.24 8.35 -45.43
N ASN A 223 2.91 7.79 -46.60
CA ASN A 223 2.70 8.56 -47.82
C ASN A 223 1.50 9.51 -47.70
N GLN A 224 0.40 9.05 -47.08
CA GLN A 224 -0.76 9.90 -46.81
C GLN A 224 -0.39 11.13 -45.96
N LEU A 225 0.45 10.97 -44.93
CA LEU A 225 0.93 12.09 -44.11
C LEU A 225 1.80 13.09 -44.90
N VAL A 226 2.53 12.62 -45.92
CA VAL A 226 3.37 13.49 -46.77
C VAL A 226 2.53 14.25 -47.79
N GLU A 227 1.46 13.65 -48.30
CA GLU A 227 0.59 14.20 -49.34
C GLU A 227 -0.50 15.14 -48.81
N THR A 228 -0.76 15.12 -47.50
CA THR A 228 -1.81 15.95 -46.87
C THR A 228 -1.52 17.44 -47.06
N THR A 229 -2.31 18.11 -47.90
CA THR A 229 -2.24 19.56 -48.14
C THR A 229 -3.46 20.25 -47.52
N GLY A 230 -3.24 21.04 -46.48
CA GLY A 230 -4.27 21.88 -45.85
C GLY A 230 -4.91 21.36 -44.56
N GLN A 231 -4.65 20.10 -44.16
CA GLN A 231 -4.96 19.57 -42.82
C GLN A 231 -3.68 19.26 -42.06
N GLU A 232 -3.68 19.41 -40.73
CA GLU A 232 -2.51 19.04 -39.92
C GLU A 232 -2.32 17.51 -39.93
N PRO A 233 -1.11 17.02 -40.23
CA PRO A 233 -0.83 15.59 -40.29
C PRO A 233 -0.88 14.95 -38.89
N ASP A 234 -1.68 13.88 -38.74
CA ASP A 234 -1.82 13.12 -37.49
C ASP A 234 -0.72 12.05 -37.34
N PHE A 235 0.45 12.49 -36.87
CA PHE A 235 1.57 11.59 -36.57
C PHE A 235 1.27 10.62 -35.42
N GLY A 236 0.46 11.04 -34.43
CA GLY A 236 0.07 10.23 -33.29
C GLY A 236 -0.78 9.04 -33.70
N GLY A 237 -1.85 9.29 -34.47
CA GLY A 237 -2.72 8.25 -35.01
C GLY A 237 -1.98 7.27 -35.91
N ALA A 238 -1.07 7.76 -36.77
CA ALA A 238 -0.27 6.89 -37.62
C ALA A 238 0.65 5.95 -36.82
N LEU A 239 1.26 6.45 -35.74
CA LEU A 239 2.12 5.65 -34.87
C LEU A 239 1.31 4.63 -34.05
N VAL A 240 0.16 5.04 -33.49
CA VAL A 240 -0.76 4.13 -32.79
C VAL A 240 -1.26 3.02 -33.71
N ALA A 241 -1.59 3.34 -34.96
CA ALA A 241 -2.03 2.36 -35.94
C ALA A 241 -0.92 1.35 -36.29
N LEU A 242 0.34 1.78 -36.34
CA LEU A 242 1.49 0.88 -36.51
C LEU A 242 1.63 -0.08 -35.32
N PHE A 243 1.56 0.44 -34.09
CA PHE A 243 1.60 -0.41 -32.88
C PHE A 243 0.42 -1.38 -32.82
N GLY A 244 -0.76 -0.92 -33.22
CA GLY A 244 -1.96 -1.75 -33.32
C GLY A 244 -1.80 -2.88 -34.33
N ASP A 245 -1.22 -2.61 -35.50
CA ASP A 245 -0.96 -3.63 -36.52
C ASP A 245 0.04 -4.69 -36.04
N ILE A 246 1.10 -4.28 -35.33
CA ILE A 246 2.12 -5.18 -34.76
C ILE A 246 1.51 -6.04 -33.65
N SER A 247 0.82 -5.42 -32.69
CA SER A 247 0.20 -6.13 -31.57
C SER A 247 -0.89 -7.09 -32.00
N ALA A 248 -1.77 -6.67 -32.92
CA ALA A 248 -2.80 -7.55 -33.46
C ALA A 248 -2.21 -8.73 -34.24
N ALA A 249 -1.09 -8.56 -34.95
CA ALA A 249 -0.42 -9.65 -35.65
C ALA A 249 0.15 -10.70 -34.68
N LEU A 250 0.70 -10.29 -33.54
CA LEU A 250 1.23 -11.24 -32.55
C LEU A 250 0.10 -11.89 -31.74
N ASP A 251 -0.80 -11.09 -31.16
CA ASP A 251 -1.79 -11.58 -30.19
C ASP A 251 -2.83 -12.51 -30.82
N ARG A 252 -3.21 -12.30 -32.09
CA ARG A 252 -4.14 -13.20 -32.81
C ARG A 252 -3.55 -14.59 -33.09
N HIS A 253 -2.23 -14.71 -33.12
CA HIS A 253 -1.54 -15.94 -33.51
C HIS A 253 -0.72 -16.55 -32.37
N ARG A 254 -0.81 -15.98 -31.15
CA ARG A 254 -0.05 -16.41 -29.97
C ARG A 254 -0.32 -17.89 -29.64
N ASP A 255 -1.58 -18.29 -29.58
CA ASP A 255 -1.97 -19.67 -29.27
C ASP A 255 -1.44 -20.65 -30.33
N PHE A 256 -1.54 -20.29 -31.61
CA PHE A 256 -1.02 -21.09 -32.72
C PHE A 256 0.50 -21.28 -32.63
N LEU A 257 1.24 -20.19 -32.37
CA LEU A 257 2.70 -20.22 -32.22
C LEU A 257 3.11 -21.10 -31.03
N GLN A 258 2.44 -20.94 -29.90
CA GLN A 258 2.76 -21.68 -28.68
C GLN A 258 2.45 -23.18 -28.81
N GLU A 259 1.33 -23.54 -29.44
CA GLU A 259 0.92 -24.93 -29.64
C GLU A 259 1.86 -25.69 -30.59
N HIS A 260 2.30 -25.05 -31.69
CA HIS A 260 3.01 -25.75 -32.77
C HIS A 260 4.53 -25.58 -32.72
N PHE A 261 5.01 -24.41 -32.30
CA PHE A 261 6.43 -24.06 -32.34
C PHE A 261 7.05 -23.88 -30.95
N GLY A 262 6.22 -23.78 -29.90
CA GLY A 262 6.66 -23.62 -28.52
C GLY A 262 6.75 -22.15 -28.07
N PRO A 263 7.03 -21.90 -26.78
CA PRO A 263 6.99 -20.56 -26.19
C PRO A 263 8.06 -19.61 -26.75
N GLU A 264 9.19 -20.13 -27.22
CA GLU A 264 10.26 -19.31 -27.81
C GLU A 264 9.88 -18.72 -29.18
N ALA A 265 8.93 -19.33 -29.89
CA ALA A 265 8.48 -18.84 -31.19
C ALA A 265 7.77 -17.48 -31.08
N CYS A 266 6.98 -17.27 -30.03
CA CYS A 266 6.33 -15.97 -29.77
C CYS A 266 7.37 -14.85 -29.59
N ARG A 267 8.48 -15.14 -28.90
CA ARG A 267 9.58 -14.20 -28.70
C ARG A 267 10.25 -13.81 -30.01
N ASP A 268 10.54 -14.79 -30.86
CA ASP A 268 11.25 -14.56 -32.12
C ASP A 268 10.39 -13.79 -33.12
N VAL A 269 9.09 -14.12 -33.22
CA VAL A 269 8.12 -13.35 -34.03
C VAL A 269 7.99 -11.93 -33.47
N ALA A 270 7.88 -11.75 -32.15
CA ALA A 270 7.78 -10.42 -31.55
C ALA A 270 8.99 -9.52 -31.88
N MET A 271 10.22 -10.07 -31.81
CA MET A 271 11.43 -9.34 -32.21
C MET A 271 11.43 -8.98 -33.70
N ALA A 272 11.01 -9.91 -34.57
CA ALA A 272 10.92 -9.65 -36.01
C ALA A 272 9.92 -8.53 -36.33
N LEU A 273 8.74 -8.56 -35.71
CA LEU A 273 7.73 -7.51 -35.89
C LEU A 273 8.16 -6.17 -35.29
N HIS A 274 8.91 -6.18 -34.18
CA HIS A 274 9.50 -4.96 -33.64
C HIS A 274 10.46 -4.28 -34.64
N GLY A 275 11.13 -5.05 -35.50
CA GLY A 275 11.93 -4.52 -36.61
C GLY A 275 11.15 -3.56 -37.54
N GLU A 276 9.84 -3.77 -37.72
CA GLU A 276 8.99 -2.84 -38.49
C GLU A 276 8.76 -1.52 -37.74
N CYS A 277 8.70 -1.55 -36.41
CA CYS A 277 8.66 -0.34 -35.59
C CYS A 277 9.98 0.43 -35.65
N ASP A 278 11.11 -0.28 -35.56
CA ASP A 278 12.44 0.31 -35.68
C ASP A 278 12.68 0.95 -37.04
N ASN A 279 12.02 0.47 -38.10
CA ASN A 279 12.10 1.06 -39.42
C ASN A 279 11.07 2.18 -39.62
N HIS A 280 9.78 1.88 -39.53
CA HIS A 280 8.71 2.82 -39.87
C HIS A 280 8.37 3.78 -38.73
N GLY A 281 8.34 3.29 -37.50
CA GLY A 281 8.14 4.13 -36.31
C GLY A 281 9.25 5.17 -36.16
N ALA A 282 10.50 4.77 -36.38
CA ALA A 282 11.64 5.69 -36.38
C ALA A 282 11.51 6.78 -37.46
N ARG A 283 11.12 6.41 -38.69
CA ARG A 283 10.87 7.38 -39.77
C ARG A 283 9.74 8.36 -39.44
N LEU A 284 8.67 7.89 -38.79
CA LEU A 284 7.57 8.75 -38.35
C LEU A 284 8.03 9.77 -37.32
N LEU A 285 8.78 9.35 -36.30
CA LEU A 285 9.32 10.26 -35.27
C LEU A 285 10.31 11.28 -35.85
N ASP A 286 11.25 10.84 -36.69
CA ASP A 286 12.21 11.75 -37.36
C ASP A 286 11.48 12.77 -38.25
N ARG A 287 10.44 12.34 -38.97
CA ARG A 287 9.61 13.23 -39.79
C ARG A 287 8.88 14.25 -38.93
N TYR A 288 8.30 13.84 -37.80
CA TYR A 288 7.63 14.74 -36.86
C TYR A 288 8.60 15.82 -36.33
N VAL A 289 9.78 15.40 -35.85
CA VAL A 289 10.83 16.30 -35.34
C VAL A 289 11.22 17.36 -36.39
N LYS A 290 11.35 16.94 -37.67
CA LYS A 290 11.66 17.85 -38.79
C LYS A 290 10.49 18.75 -39.16
N PHE A 291 9.26 18.22 -39.15
CA PHE A 291 8.05 18.96 -39.49
C PHE A 291 7.78 20.10 -38.50
N ARG A 292 7.82 19.82 -37.19
CA ARG A 292 7.67 20.83 -36.13
C ARG A 292 8.96 21.63 -35.85
N ARG A 293 10.08 21.29 -36.50
CA ARG A 293 11.40 21.93 -36.33
C ARG A 293 11.86 21.98 -34.87
N LEU A 294 11.58 20.94 -34.09
CA LEU A 294 11.82 20.90 -32.64
C LEU A 294 13.27 21.21 -32.27
N ALA A 295 14.23 20.72 -33.05
CA ALA A 295 15.65 20.98 -32.83
C ALA A 295 16.01 22.47 -32.96
N GLN A 296 15.33 23.23 -33.82
CA GLN A 296 15.52 24.68 -33.90
C GLN A 296 14.86 25.38 -32.73
N LEU A 297 13.62 25.00 -32.40
CA LEU A 297 12.87 25.57 -31.29
C LEU A 297 13.61 25.46 -29.96
N VAL A 298 14.20 24.30 -29.66
CA VAL A 298 14.99 24.10 -28.43
C VAL A 298 16.28 24.92 -28.42
N ARG A 299 16.93 25.13 -29.58
CA ARG A 299 18.08 26.06 -29.68
C ARG A 299 17.66 27.51 -29.40
N ASP A 300 16.50 27.91 -29.92
CA ASP A 300 15.97 29.25 -29.70
C ASP A 300 15.64 29.45 -28.21
N ILE A 301 15.01 28.46 -27.56
CA ILE A 301 14.77 28.44 -26.10
C ILE A 301 16.08 28.58 -25.31
N ALA A 302 17.11 27.79 -25.63
CA ALA A 302 18.39 27.84 -24.92
C ALA A 302 19.09 29.21 -25.05
N SER A 303 18.90 29.90 -26.19
CA SER A 303 19.43 31.24 -26.40
C SER A 303 18.76 32.29 -25.49
N VAL A 304 17.46 32.14 -25.22
CA VAL A 304 16.70 33.01 -24.30
C VAL A 304 17.17 32.80 -22.85
N GLY A 305 17.40 31.55 -22.43
CA GLY A 305 17.92 31.24 -21.09
C GLY A 305 19.31 31.84 -20.84
N SER A 306 20.20 31.76 -21.83
CA SER A 306 21.55 32.34 -21.74
C SER A 306 21.55 33.87 -21.60
N LEU A 307 20.62 34.56 -22.28
CA LEU A 307 20.47 36.03 -22.18
C LEU A 307 19.98 36.48 -20.79
N ARG A 308 19.14 35.68 -20.13
CA ARG A 308 18.67 35.96 -18.76
C ARG A 308 19.78 35.83 -17.71
N GLN A 309 20.61 34.80 -17.82
CA GLN A 309 21.76 34.61 -16.91
C GLN A 309 22.82 35.72 -17.04
N ALA A 310 22.87 36.42 -18.17
CA ALA A 310 23.79 37.53 -18.42
C ALA A 310 23.34 38.89 -17.82
N GLY A 311 22.28 38.94 -17.00
CA GLY A 311 21.89 40.13 -16.23
C GLY A 311 21.01 41.15 -16.98
N GLY A 312 20.41 40.77 -18.11
CA GLY A 312 19.33 41.54 -18.72
C GLY A 312 18.06 41.41 -17.88
N GLY A 313 17.68 42.45 -17.13
CA GLY A 313 16.44 42.48 -16.36
C GLY A 313 15.17 42.35 -17.21
N LEU A 314 14.00 42.62 -16.59
CA LEU A 314 12.64 42.56 -17.16
C LEU A 314 12.44 43.20 -18.56
N ALA A 315 13.40 43.97 -19.08
CA ALA A 315 13.44 44.44 -20.46
C ALA A 315 13.66 43.33 -21.53
N ALA A 316 13.95 42.08 -21.13
CA ALA A 316 14.03 40.92 -22.02
C ALA A 316 12.66 40.32 -22.41
N GLU A 317 11.54 40.82 -21.85
CA GLU A 317 10.18 40.39 -22.23
C GLU A 317 9.79 40.80 -23.67
N ALA A 318 10.43 41.83 -24.23
CA ALA A 318 10.10 42.37 -25.55
C ALA A 318 10.73 41.60 -26.74
N THR A 319 11.46 40.52 -26.48
CA THR A 319 12.17 39.74 -27.52
C THR A 319 11.94 38.22 -27.41
N LEU A 320 10.75 37.79 -27.00
CA LEU A 320 10.37 36.37 -27.07
C LEU A 320 10.11 35.99 -28.53
N ALA A 321 11.12 35.46 -29.22
CA ALA A 321 10.96 34.82 -30.53
C ALA A 321 10.13 33.51 -30.45
N VAL A 322 9.82 33.03 -29.25
CA VAL A 322 9.09 31.78 -28.98
C VAL A 322 7.89 32.07 -28.07
N ASP A 323 6.68 31.80 -28.57
CA ASP A 323 5.43 31.96 -27.82
C ASP A 323 5.16 30.73 -26.92
N PRO A 324 5.02 30.89 -25.58
CA PRO A 324 4.67 29.80 -24.68
C PRO A 324 3.39 29.04 -25.05
N ARG A 325 2.41 29.69 -25.69
CA ARG A 325 1.16 29.03 -26.14
C ARG A 325 1.42 28.05 -27.29
N GLN A 326 2.35 28.39 -28.17
CA GLN A 326 2.77 27.51 -29.26
C GLN A 326 3.55 26.30 -28.71
N VAL A 327 4.43 26.54 -27.73
CA VAL A 327 5.16 25.46 -27.04
C VAL A 327 4.19 24.50 -26.37
N GLU A 328 3.14 25.00 -25.73
CA GLU A 328 2.11 24.19 -25.09
C GLU A 328 1.41 23.24 -26.07
N ALA A 329 0.96 23.73 -27.22
CA ALA A 329 0.33 22.90 -28.24
C ALA A 329 1.25 21.76 -28.71
N PHE A 330 2.54 22.04 -28.86
CA PHE A 330 3.52 21.01 -29.22
C PHE A 330 3.76 20.00 -28.09
N LEU A 331 3.74 20.43 -26.83
CA LEU A 331 3.84 19.52 -25.68
C LEU A 331 2.67 18.53 -25.65
N GLU A 332 1.45 18.96 -25.99
CA GLU A 332 0.28 18.07 -26.06
C GLU A 332 0.40 17.02 -27.17
N GLU A 333 0.89 17.38 -28.35
CA GLU A 333 1.17 16.42 -29.42
C GLU A 333 2.26 15.42 -29.04
N MET A 334 3.37 15.94 -28.48
CA MET A 334 4.51 15.12 -28.05
C MET A 334 4.11 14.17 -26.91
N LEU A 335 3.19 14.58 -26.02
CA LEU A 335 2.66 13.74 -24.96
C LEU A 335 2.01 12.48 -25.53
N VAL A 336 1.19 12.60 -26.58
CA VAL A 336 0.55 11.45 -27.25
C VAL A 336 1.61 10.55 -27.88
N LEU A 337 2.61 11.12 -28.55
CA LEU A 337 3.68 10.34 -29.17
C LEU A 337 4.51 9.58 -28.11
N CYS A 338 4.92 10.24 -27.03
CA CYS A 338 5.71 9.63 -25.97
C CYS A 338 4.93 8.55 -25.22
N SER A 339 3.71 8.86 -24.75
CA SER A 339 2.88 7.94 -23.98
C SER A 339 2.59 6.64 -24.73
N ARG A 340 2.13 6.75 -25.98
CA ARG A 340 1.82 5.58 -26.82
C ARG A 340 3.07 4.77 -27.16
N SER A 341 4.21 5.42 -27.32
CA SER A 341 5.48 4.73 -27.55
C SER A 341 5.95 3.95 -26.33
N GLU A 342 5.82 4.51 -25.12
CA GLU A 342 6.19 3.82 -23.88
C GLU A 342 5.20 2.68 -23.56
N GLU A 343 3.91 2.86 -23.81
CA GLU A 343 2.90 1.78 -23.73
C GLU A 343 3.27 0.60 -24.64
N TYR A 344 3.62 0.88 -25.90
CA TYR A 344 4.09 -0.13 -26.84
C TYR A 344 5.38 -0.81 -26.37
N ASN A 345 6.34 -0.03 -25.86
CA ASN A 345 7.60 -0.57 -25.32
C ASN A 345 7.37 -1.51 -24.13
N LEU A 346 6.43 -1.18 -23.24
CA LEU A 346 6.06 -2.08 -22.14
C LEU A 346 5.37 -3.35 -22.66
N TRP A 347 4.46 -3.23 -23.64
CA TRP A 347 3.78 -4.37 -24.23
C TRP A 347 4.73 -5.34 -24.93
N ILE A 348 5.69 -4.83 -25.71
CA ILE A 348 6.66 -5.69 -26.42
C ILE A 348 7.64 -6.33 -25.43
N LEU A 349 8.13 -5.60 -24.41
CA LEU A 349 9.00 -6.18 -23.38
C LEU A 349 8.29 -7.31 -22.61
N ARG A 350 6.99 -7.16 -22.31
CA ARG A 350 6.19 -8.25 -21.73
C ARG A 350 6.05 -9.43 -22.69
N SER A 351 5.85 -9.16 -23.98
CA SER A 351 5.74 -10.21 -25.00
C SER A 351 7.05 -10.98 -25.23
N LEU A 352 8.20 -10.38 -24.89
CA LEU A 352 9.51 -11.04 -24.94
C LEU A 352 9.83 -11.87 -23.68
N ALA A 353 9.08 -11.69 -22.59
CA ALA A 353 9.27 -12.45 -21.36
C ALA A 353 8.68 -13.87 -21.52
N VAL A 354 9.54 -14.89 -21.50
CA VAL A 354 9.16 -16.31 -21.74
C VAL A 354 8.45 -16.93 -20.52
N THR A 355 8.37 -16.24 -19.39
CA THR A 355 7.73 -16.72 -18.15
C THR A 355 6.91 -15.63 -17.47
N ASP A 356 5.76 -16.00 -16.89
CA ASP A 356 4.88 -15.14 -16.09
C ASP A 356 5.48 -14.67 -14.74
N SER A 357 6.78 -14.90 -14.52
CA SER A 357 7.48 -14.55 -13.28
C SER A 357 8.05 -13.12 -13.37
N PRO A 358 7.56 -12.15 -12.55
CA PRO A 358 8.02 -10.76 -12.57
C PRO A 358 9.51 -10.61 -12.19
N GLU A 359 10.06 -11.58 -11.46
CA GLU A 359 11.39 -11.51 -10.83
C GLU A 359 12.55 -11.90 -11.78
N LEU A 360 12.26 -12.50 -12.93
CA LEU A 360 13.27 -12.93 -13.92
C LEU A 360 13.46 -11.96 -15.10
N LEU A 361 12.74 -10.83 -15.09
CA LEU A 361 12.88 -9.74 -16.09
C LEU A 361 14.29 -9.10 -16.11
N ALA A 362 15.15 -9.41 -15.13
CA ALA A 362 16.54 -8.97 -15.07
C ALA A 362 17.52 -9.86 -15.87
N GLY A 363 17.07 -10.99 -16.43
CA GLY A 363 17.93 -12.06 -16.95
C GLY A 363 18.29 -12.04 -18.45
N SER A 364 17.68 -11.21 -19.31
CA SER A 364 18.00 -11.14 -20.74
C SER A 364 18.70 -9.82 -21.13
N THR A 365 19.85 -9.56 -20.50
CA THR A 365 20.56 -8.27 -20.56
C THR A 365 20.97 -7.84 -21.97
N GLU A 366 21.22 -8.76 -22.91
CA GLU A 366 21.66 -8.40 -24.28
C GLU A 366 20.50 -8.04 -25.21
N GLN A 367 19.40 -8.80 -25.23
CA GLN A 367 18.26 -8.48 -26.10
C GLN A 367 17.51 -7.22 -25.64
N GLN A 368 17.39 -7.00 -24.32
CA GLN A 368 16.86 -5.73 -23.80
C GLN A 368 17.76 -4.54 -24.14
N LYS A 369 19.09 -4.72 -24.17
CA LYS A 369 20.01 -3.68 -24.66
C LYS A 369 19.80 -3.41 -26.13
N VAL A 370 19.74 -4.45 -26.96
CA VAL A 370 19.49 -4.32 -28.41
C VAL A 370 18.19 -3.57 -28.67
N PHE A 371 17.10 -3.98 -28.00
CA PHE A 371 15.79 -3.30 -28.04
C PHE A 371 15.90 -1.81 -27.65
N ARG A 372 16.53 -1.50 -26.50
CA ARG A 372 16.70 -0.12 -26.05
C ARG A 372 17.61 0.69 -26.97
N SER A 373 18.56 0.05 -27.65
CA SER A 373 19.46 0.68 -28.62
C SER A 373 18.90 0.78 -30.04
N GLY A 374 17.70 0.25 -30.29
CA GLY A 374 17.03 0.30 -31.59
C GLY A 374 16.79 1.74 -32.09
N PRO A 375 16.80 1.98 -33.41
CA PRO A 375 16.58 3.30 -34.00
C PRO A 375 15.34 4.03 -33.48
N PHE A 376 14.22 3.32 -33.28
CA PHE A 376 12.99 3.92 -32.77
C PHE A 376 13.19 4.46 -31.35
N ASN A 377 13.76 3.64 -30.47
CA ASN A 377 14.00 4.00 -29.07
C ASN A 377 15.06 5.10 -28.91
N VAL A 378 16.03 5.19 -29.82
CA VAL A 378 16.99 6.31 -29.87
C VAL A 378 16.26 7.62 -30.18
N LEU A 379 15.39 7.64 -31.20
CA LEU A 379 14.61 8.83 -31.57
C LEU A 379 13.56 9.19 -30.52
N LEU A 380 12.94 8.20 -29.87
CA LEU A 380 12.02 8.43 -28.75
C LEU A 380 12.72 9.15 -27.60
N ARG A 381 13.92 8.71 -27.20
CA ARG A 381 14.72 9.42 -26.18
C ARG A 381 15.08 10.84 -26.61
N GLN A 382 15.39 11.05 -27.88
CA GLN A 382 15.64 12.39 -28.41
C GLN A 382 14.38 13.27 -28.34
N LEU A 383 13.21 12.72 -28.68
CA LEU A 383 11.93 13.41 -28.56
C LEU A 383 11.62 13.77 -27.11
N ILE A 384 11.83 12.85 -26.17
CA ILE A 384 11.70 13.09 -24.73
C ILE A 384 12.67 14.18 -24.26
N ALA A 385 13.90 14.21 -24.77
CA ALA A 385 14.84 15.29 -24.43
C ALA A 385 14.34 16.65 -24.92
N TYR A 386 13.77 16.75 -26.14
CA TYR A 386 13.13 17.99 -26.59
C TYR A 386 11.92 18.36 -25.74
N TYR A 387 11.12 17.37 -25.34
CA TYR A 387 9.96 17.57 -24.46
C TYR A 387 10.39 18.22 -23.15
N ILE A 388 11.40 17.66 -22.47
CA ILE A 388 11.89 18.17 -21.18
C ILE A 388 12.31 19.63 -21.29
N ASN A 389 13.09 20.01 -22.31
CA ASN A 389 13.53 21.39 -22.51
C ASN A 389 12.36 22.36 -22.76
N MET A 390 11.35 21.92 -23.52
CA MET A 390 10.17 22.73 -23.83
C MET A 390 9.24 22.88 -22.62
N GLU A 391 9.06 21.80 -21.85
CA GLU A 391 8.28 21.76 -20.62
C GLU A 391 8.91 22.64 -19.53
N GLU A 392 10.23 22.58 -19.38
CA GLU A 392 11.02 23.46 -18.51
C GLU A 392 10.81 24.94 -18.87
N PHE A 393 10.99 25.30 -20.15
CA PHE A 393 10.76 26.67 -20.61
C PHE A 393 9.31 27.12 -20.35
N TYR A 394 8.33 26.30 -20.69
CA TYR A 394 6.92 26.60 -20.45
C TYR A 394 6.65 26.87 -18.97
N LEU A 395 7.16 26.01 -18.10
CA LEU A 395 6.98 26.12 -16.66
C LEU A 395 7.59 27.41 -16.11
N GLU A 396 8.85 27.71 -16.48
CA GLU A 396 9.55 28.93 -16.06
C GLU A 396 8.84 30.21 -16.48
N GLN A 397 8.41 30.31 -17.76
CA GLN A 397 7.75 31.51 -18.25
C GLN A 397 6.41 31.76 -17.57
N ASN A 398 5.61 30.71 -17.39
CA ASN A 398 4.28 30.87 -16.80
C ASN A 398 4.35 31.14 -15.30
N VAL A 399 5.26 30.50 -14.56
CA VAL A 399 5.47 30.79 -13.13
C VAL A 399 6.00 32.21 -12.92
N ALA A 400 6.99 32.63 -13.72
CA ALA A 400 7.52 34.00 -13.63
C ALA A 400 6.43 35.05 -13.92
N LYS A 401 5.57 34.79 -14.92
CA LYS A 401 4.44 35.65 -15.25
C LYS A 401 3.40 35.68 -14.14
N ALA A 402 3.04 34.53 -13.55
CA ALA A 402 2.12 34.44 -12.41
C ALA A 402 2.64 35.23 -11.19
N ILE A 403 3.96 35.18 -10.93
CA ILE A 403 4.57 36.00 -9.88
C ILE A 403 4.44 37.50 -10.21
N ALA A 404 4.66 37.89 -11.46
CA ALA A 404 4.66 39.30 -11.88
C ALA A 404 3.28 39.96 -11.87
N ILE A 405 2.22 39.23 -12.22
CA ILE A 405 0.84 39.75 -12.31
C ILE A 405 0.06 39.61 -11.00
N ASP A 406 0.70 39.19 -9.91
CA ASP A 406 0.04 38.91 -8.63
C ASP A 406 -0.90 40.04 -8.19
N GLU A 407 -2.15 39.67 -7.88
CA GLU A 407 -3.21 40.59 -7.47
C GLU A 407 -3.85 40.16 -6.15
N PHE A 408 -4.19 41.14 -5.32
CA PHE A 408 -4.92 40.93 -4.07
C PHE A 408 -6.40 41.26 -4.26
N SER A 409 -7.27 40.31 -3.94
CA SER A 409 -8.72 40.52 -3.86
C SER A 409 -9.10 40.93 -2.45
N GLY A 410 -9.85 42.02 -2.28
CA GLY A 410 -10.14 42.63 -0.98
C GLY A 410 -10.83 41.73 0.06
N ASP A 411 -11.44 40.62 -0.39
CA ASP A 411 -12.14 39.65 0.46
C ASP A 411 -11.36 38.33 0.68
N ALA A 412 -10.16 38.18 0.08
CA ALA A 412 -9.37 36.95 0.16
C ALA A 412 -8.27 37.03 1.25
N LEU A 413 -7.89 35.89 1.82
CA LEU A 413 -6.76 35.80 2.75
C LEU A 413 -5.40 35.71 2.04
N THR A 414 -5.38 35.29 0.78
CA THR A 414 -4.17 35.15 -0.05
C THR A 414 -4.28 35.99 -1.32
N THR A 415 -3.16 36.17 -2.01
CA THR A 415 -3.12 36.79 -3.33
C THR A 415 -3.24 35.73 -4.43
N SER A 416 -3.51 36.15 -5.68
CA SER A 416 -3.67 35.24 -6.82
C SER A 416 -2.41 34.40 -7.11
N LEU A 417 -1.22 34.88 -6.72
CA LEU A 417 0.06 34.18 -6.81
C LEU A 417 -0.05 32.70 -6.44
N VAL A 418 -0.69 32.40 -5.30
CA VAL A 418 -0.68 31.05 -4.75
C VAL A 418 -1.47 30.12 -5.66
N ASP A 419 -2.69 30.48 -6.03
CA ASP A 419 -3.52 29.63 -6.87
C ASP A 419 -2.95 29.53 -8.31
N ASP A 420 -2.47 30.64 -8.88
CA ASP A 420 -1.93 30.68 -10.24
C ASP A 420 -0.68 29.80 -10.39
N VAL A 421 0.29 29.94 -9.46
CA VAL A 421 1.53 29.15 -9.50
C VAL A 421 1.22 27.68 -9.29
N PHE A 422 0.42 27.32 -8.30
CA PHE A 422 0.13 25.90 -8.04
C PHE A 422 -0.76 25.25 -9.10
N PHE A 423 -1.62 26.01 -9.78
CA PHE A 423 -2.35 25.53 -10.95
C PHE A 423 -1.38 25.15 -12.08
N ILE A 424 -0.39 26.00 -12.37
CA ILE A 424 0.64 25.72 -13.40
C ILE A 424 1.47 24.48 -13.01
N LEU A 425 1.94 24.40 -11.76
CA LEU A 425 2.74 23.27 -11.28
C LEU A 425 1.96 21.96 -11.34
N GLN A 426 0.68 21.97 -10.95
CA GLN A 426 -0.19 20.80 -11.03
C GLN A 426 -0.39 20.34 -12.48
N LYS A 427 -0.64 21.29 -13.39
CA LYS A 427 -0.80 21.00 -14.82
C LYS A 427 0.45 20.37 -15.42
N VAL A 428 1.62 20.97 -15.19
CA VAL A 428 2.91 20.48 -15.69
C VAL A 428 3.26 19.12 -15.07
N GLY A 429 3.06 18.96 -13.76
CA GLY A 429 3.30 17.69 -13.06
C GLY A 429 2.41 16.56 -13.57
N ARG A 430 1.12 16.81 -13.80
CA ARG A 430 0.22 15.80 -14.39
C ARG A 430 0.54 15.51 -15.85
N ARG A 431 0.89 16.54 -16.63
CA ARG A 431 1.26 16.38 -18.03
C ARG A 431 2.53 15.53 -18.18
N SER A 432 3.56 15.77 -17.36
CA SER A 432 4.78 14.98 -17.39
C SER A 432 4.55 13.53 -16.99
N LEU A 433 3.71 13.26 -15.98
CA LEU A 433 3.26 11.90 -15.63
C LEU A 433 2.60 11.19 -16.82
N GLY A 434 1.81 11.92 -17.60
CA GLY A 434 1.18 11.40 -18.81
C GLY A 434 2.17 10.92 -19.89
N THR A 435 3.45 11.32 -19.85
CA THR A 435 4.45 10.83 -20.81
C THR A 435 4.80 9.36 -20.60
N ALA A 436 4.45 8.78 -19.44
CA ALA A 436 4.81 7.43 -18.99
C ALA A 436 6.33 7.14 -18.96
N SER A 437 7.18 8.16 -19.13
CA SER A 437 8.63 8.01 -19.12
C SER A 437 9.22 8.47 -17.79
N VAL A 438 9.79 7.52 -17.03
CA VAL A 438 10.37 7.79 -15.69
C VAL A 438 11.46 8.86 -15.75
N GLN A 439 12.29 8.86 -16.81
CA GLN A 439 13.34 9.87 -16.99
C GLN A 439 12.76 11.27 -17.16
N CYS A 440 11.71 11.40 -17.99
CA CYS A 440 11.04 12.68 -18.23
C CYS A 440 10.40 13.21 -16.95
N ILE A 441 9.64 12.35 -16.27
CA ILE A 441 8.94 12.67 -15.03
C ILE A 441 9.93 13.16 -13.97
N CYS A 442 11.00 12.41 -13.71
CA CYS A 442 12.00 12.81 -12.72
C CYS A 442 12.66 14.15 -13.06
N ALA A 443 12.98 14.40 -14.34
CA ALA A 443 13.57 15.67 -14.76
C ALA A 443 12.61 16.86 -14.55
N VAL A 444 11.36 16.74 -15.01
CA VAL A 444 10.36 17.81 -14.88
C VAL A 444 9.99 18.06 -13.42
N LEU A 445 9.84 17.01 -12.60
CA LEU A 445 9.54 17.16 -11.17
C LEU A 445 10.70 17.79 -10.38
N THR A 446 11.95 17.47 -10.76
CA THR A 446 13.13 18.14 -10.19
C THR A 446 13.11 19.63 -10.51
N GLN A 447 12.79 20.00 -11.76
CA GLN A 447 12.69 21.40 -12.16
C GLN A 447 11.54 22.13 -11.45
N LEU A 448 10.40 21.46 -11.31
CA LEU A 448 9.26 21.96 -10.55
C LEU A 448 9.67 22.30 -9.11
N ASN A 449 10.35 21.38 -8.42
CA ASN A 449 10.83 21.61 -7.07
C ASN A 449 11.89 22.71 -7.01
N SER A 450 12.77 22.79 -8.02
CA SER A 450 13.76 23.87 -8.15
C SER A 450 13.08 25.24 -8.13
N LEU A 451 12.08 25.47 -8.98
CA LEU A 451 11.34 26.74 -9.07
C LEU A 451 10.58 27.11 -7.78
N LEU A 452 10.02 26.12 -7.10
CA LEU A 452 9.43 26.34 -5.77
C LEU A 452 10.50 26.79 -4.77
N SER A 453 11.64 26.11 -4.75
CA SER A 453 12.73 26.35 -3.79
C SER A 453 13.55 27.62 -4.08
N SER A 454 13.54 28.13 -5.32
CA SER A 454 14.25 29.34 -5.74
C SER A 454 13.30 30.53 -5.89
N ASP A 455 12.47 30.54 -6.92
CA ASP A 455 11.77 31.73 -7.40
C ASP A 455 10.56 32.06 -6.54
N LEU A 456 9.70 31.06 -6.26
CA LEU A 456 8.56 31.27 -5.37
C LEU A 456 9.03 31.57 -3.96
N ARG A 457 10.03 30.83 -3.45
CA ARG A 457 10.67 31.11 -2.17
C ARG A 457 11.16 32.56 -2.07
N LEU A 458 11.89 33.04 -3.07
CA LEU A 458 12.44 34.39 -3.11
C LEU A 458 11.33 35.45 -3.19
N ALA A 459 10.28 35.19 -3.98
CA ALA A 459 9.12 36.07 -4.10
C ALA A 459 8.39 36.20 -2.75
N LEU A 460 8.11 35.08 -2.08
CA LEU A 460 7.50 35.05 -0.75
C LEU A 460 8.38 35.78 0.28
N ASP A 461 9.70 35.49 0.30
CA ASP A 461 10.65 36.08 1.24
C ASP A 461 10.76 37.60 1.09
N THR A 462 10.78 38.09 -0.14
CA THR A 462 10.80 39.53 -0.44
C THR A 462 9.51 40.22 -0.01
N ARG A 463 8.35 39.58 -0.26
CA ARG A 463 7.03 40.17 -0.01
C ARG A 463 6.72 40.30 1.48
N TRP A 464 6.93 39.26 2.29
CA TRP A 464 6.64 39.36 3.72
C TRP A 464 7.55 40.39 4.41
N LYS A 465 8.82 40.50 4.00
CA LYS A 465 9.76 41.52 4.53
C LYS A 465 9.28 42.94 4.23
N ALA A 466 8.78 43.19 3.01
CA ALA A 466 8.22 44.48 2.64
C ALA A 466 6.90 44.78 3.37
N ALA A 467 6.08 43.74 3.62
CA ALA A 467 4.78 43.86 4.27
C ALA A 467 4.88 44.06 5.79
N SER A 468 5.86 43.45 6.45
CA SER A 468 5.98 43.41 7.92
C SER A 468 5.95 44.80 8.57
N ASN A 469 6.72 45.76 8.05
CA ASN A 469 6.74 47.13 8.58
C ASN A 469 5.41 47.87 8.39
N LYS A 470 4.74 47.64 7.26
CA LYS A 470 3.45 48.27 6.95
C LYS A 470 2.34 47.69 7.83
N LEU A 471 2.31 46.37 7.98
CA LEU A 471 1.38 45.68 8.87
C LEU A 471 1.57 46.12 10.33
N LEU A 472 2.83 46.23 10.77
CA LEU A 472 3.15 46.72 12.12
C LEU A 472 2.65 48.15 12.34
N SER A 473 2.76 49.03 11.36
CA SER A 473 2.26 50.41 11.47
C SER A 473 0.73 50.49 11.59
N ALA A 474 0.02 49.51 11.02
CA ALA A 474 -1.44 49.41 11.09
C ALA A 474 -1.95 48.76 12.40
N ALA A 475 -1.08 48.09 13.16
CA ALA A 475 -1.47 47.47 14.43
C ALA A 475 -1.90 48.54 15.46
N PRO A 476 -2.91 48.25 16.30
CA PRO A 476 -3.46 49.20 17.27
C PRO A 476 -2.41 49.70 18.27
N ALA A 477 -2.35 51.03 18.48
CA ALA A 477 -1.23 51.69 19.17
C ALA A 477 -1.40 51.91 20.68
N ASP A 478 -2.61 52.13 21.21
CA ASP A 478 -2.81 52.26 22.66
C ASP A 478 -4.28 52.21 23.11
N THR A 479 -4.42 51.96 24.40
CA THR A 479 -5.56 51.59 25.27
C THR A 479 -6.77 52.54 25.40
N GLY A 480 -7.12 53.42 24.46
CA GLY A 480 -8.20 54.39 24.77
C GLY A 480 -8.90 55.20 23.68
N SER A 481 -8.78 54.90 22.39
CA SER A 481 -9.62 55.62 21.41
C SER A 481 -9.99 54.79 20.18
N ASP A 482 -11.30 54.71 19.93
CA ASP A 482 -11.94 54.34 18.65
C ASP A 482 -11.63 55.35 17.53
N ALA A 483 -10.35 55.61 17.28
CA ALA A 483 -9.88 56.42 16.17
C ALA A 483 -9.33 55.50 15.07
N HIS A 484 -10.21 54.70 14.45
CA HIS A 484 -9.96 54.12 13.13
C HIS A 484 -9.99 55.26 12.09
N LEU A 485 -8.86 55.95 11.92
CA LEU A 485 -8.69 56.97 10.88
C LEU A 485 -7.39 56.72 10.10
N GLY A 486 -7.51 56.11 8.93
CA GLY A 486 -6.59 56.40 7.81
C GLY A 486 -6.20 55.27 6.86
N ILE A 487 -6.27 53.99 7.25
CA ILE A 487 -5.84 52.88 6.38
C ILE A 487 -7.06 52.03 6.02
N SER A 488 -7.34 51.89 4.72
CA SER A 488 -8.39 50.99 4.21
C SER A 488 -8.14 49.58 4.74
N THR A 489 -9.17 48.90 5.27
CA THR A 489 -9.12 47.51 5.73
C THR A 489 -8.52 46.57 4.68
N ALA A 490 -8.80 46.84 3.40
CA ALA A 490 -8.23 46.10 2.28
C ALA A 490 -6.70 46.26 2.15
N ALA A 491 -6.15 47.44 2.42
CA ALA A 491 -4.71 47.68 2.33
C ALA A 491 -3.94 46.98 3.47
N VAL A 492 -4.56 46.81 4.65
CA VAL A 492 -3.99 46.04 5.75
C VAL A 492 -4.08 44.54 5.46
N ALA A 493 -5.21 44.08 4.92
CA ALA A 493 -5.41 42.69 4.51
C ALA A 493 -4.40 42.26 3.44
N GLU A 494 -4.09 43.12 2.47
CA GLU A 494 -3.05 42.87 1.46
C GLU A 494 -1.67 42.61 2.10
N GLN A 495 -1.31 43.36 3.14
CA GLN A 495 -0.03 43.14 3.83
C GLN A 495 -0.03 41.84 4.65
N ALA A 496 -1.16 41.49 5.26
CA ALA A 496 -1.32 40.21 5.97
C ALA A 496 -1.29 39.02 5.00
N ALA A 497 -1.82 39.18 3.78
CA ALA A 497 -1.80 38.15 2.74
C ALA A 497 -0.39 37.68 2.38
N ALA A 498 0.64 38.54 2.50
CA ALA A 498 2.03 38.14 2.29
C ALA A 498 2.50 37.04 3.26
N PHE A 499 1.97 37.00 4.49
CA PHE A 499 2.25 35.95 5.47
C PHE A 499 1.45 34.69 5.16
N ASN A 500 0.16 34.87 4.86
CA ASN A 500 -0.76 33.78 4.50
C ASN A 500 -0.30 33.03 3.24
N ASN A 501 0.25 33.74 2.25
CA ASN A 501 0.76 33.14 1.02
C ASN A 501 1.84 32.09 1.29
N ALA A 502 2.74 32.31 2.26
CA ALA A 502 3.78 31.34 2.60
C ALA A 502 3.20 30.10 3.31
N ASP A 503 2.21 30.31 4.18
CA ASP A 503 1.52 29.25 4.90
C ASP A 503 0.71 28.35 3.95
N ILE A 504 -0.18 28.96 3.15
CA ILE A 504 -0.99 28.24 2.17
C ILE A 504 -0.10 27.56 1.12
N SER A 505 0.98 28.22 0.67
CA SER A 505 1.95 27.58 -0.24
C SER A 505 2.56 26.32 0.37
N SER A 506 2.87 26.29 1.68
CA SER A 506 3.37 25.07 2.32
C SER A 506 2.36 23.92 2.25
N GLY A 507 1.10 24.20 2.57
CA GLY A 507 0.00 23.23 2.45
C GLY A 507 -0.21 22.76 1.01
N TYR A 508 -0.13 23.67 0.04
CA TYR A 508 -0.28 23.37 -1.37
C TYR A 508 0.87 22.52 -1.93
N VAL A 509 2.12 22.72 -1.48
CA VAL A 509 3.24 21.81 -1.84
C VAL A 509 2.97 20.39 -1.33
N ALA A 510 2.51 20.25 -0.08
CA ALA A 510 2.17 18.93 0.47
C ALA A 510 1.02 18.25 -0.30
N LYS A 511 -0.02 19.03 -0.66
CA LYS A 511 -1.13 18.56 -1.47
C LYS A 511 -0.69 18.16 -2.88
N LEU A 512 0.14 18.97 -3.53
CA LEU A 512 0.69 18.69 -4.86
C LEU A 512 1.51 17.40 -4.85
N ARG A 513 2.39 17.22 -3.86
CA ARG A 513 3.17 15.98 -3.69
C ARG A 513 2.24 14.76 -3.64
N LYS A 514 1.25 14.77 -2.76
CA LYS A 514 0.29 13.66 -2.61
C LYS A 514 -0.45 13.36 -3.90
N GLN A 515 -0.96 14.40 -4.58
CA GLN A 515 -1.67 14.24 -5.86
C GLN A 515 -0.80 13.61 -6.95
N LEU A 516 0.49 13.96 -7.00
CA LEU A 516 1.43 13.39 -7.97
C LEU A 516 1.84 11.96 -7.58
N GLU A 517 1.97 11.65 -6.29
CA GLU A 517 2.21 10.28 -5.81
C GLU A 517 1.02 9.36 -6.13
N ASP A 518 -0.21 9.82 -5.91
CA ASP A 518 -1.44 9.09 -6.23
C ASP A 518 -1.55 8.84 -7.74
N ALA A 519 -1.37 9.87 -8.56
CA ALA A 519 -1.37 9.73 -10.03
C ALA A 519 -0.25 8.83 -10.55
N CYS A 520 0.93 8.84 -9.92
CA CYS A 520 2.02 7.92 -10.25
C CYS A 520 1.64 6.45 -9.96
N ALA A 521 0.89 6.20 -8.88
CA ALA A 521 0.44 4.85 -8.53
C ALA A 521 -0.59 4.29 -9.52
N GLU A 522 -1.37 5.15 -10.18
CA GLU A 522 -2.32 4.76 -11.23
C GLU A 522 -1.64 4.41 -12.55
N ILE A 523 -0.57 5.12 -12.92
CA ILE A 523 0.10 4.97 -14.23
C ILE A 523 1.12 3.82 -14.23
N PHE A 524 1.89 3.64 -13.15
CA PHE A 524 2.98 2.67 -13.11
C PHE A 524 2.64 1.43 -12.28
N SER A 525 2.69 0.24 -12.90
CA SER A 525 2.53 -1.04 -12.20
C SER A 525 3.80 -1.48 -11.46
N SER A 526 4.98 -1.14 -11.99
CA SER A 526 6.30 -1.47 -11.45
C SER A 526 6.54 -0.81 -10.09
N THR A 527 7.05 -1.56 -9.11
CA THR A 527 7.42 -1.01 -7.79
C THR A 527 8.66 -0.12 -7.89
N ASP A 528 9.67 -0.53 -8.65
CA ASP A 528 10.95 0.18 -8.74
C ASP A 528 10.81 1.56 -9.38
N ASP A 529 9.99 1.67 -10.43
CA ASP A 529 9.75 2.95 -11.12
C ASP A 529 8.97 3.92 -10.22
N ARG A 530 7.99 3.41 -9.47
CA ARG A 530 7.26 4.20 -8.47
C ARG A 530 8.18 4.72 -7.37
N GLU A 531 9.10 3.90 -6.86
CA GLU A 531 10.04 4.31 -5.83
C GLU A 531 11.03 5.38 -6.33
N ARG A 532 11.47 5.31 -7.59
CA ARG A 532 12.30 6.37 -8.20
C ARG A 532 11.58 7.72 -8.27
N ILE A 533 10.33 7.71 -8.71
CA ILE A 533 9.52 8.95 -8.81
C ILE A 533 9.21 9.50 -7.41
N LYS A 534 8.83 8.62 -6.46
CA LYS A 534 8.62 9.00 -5.05
C LYS A 534 9.86 9.62 -4.42
N SER A 535 11.05 9.09 -4.74
CA SER A 535 12.31 9.65 -4.25
C SER A 535 12.46 11.12 -4.65
N VAL A 536 12.19 11.48 -5.91
CA VAL A 536 12.21 12.89 -6.37
C VAL A 536 11.09 13.71 -5.73
N LEU A 537 9.89 13.17 -5.61
CA LEU A 537 8.77 13.85 -4.95
C LEU A 537 9.00 14.09 -3.46
N SER A 538 9.88 13.31 -2.82
CA SER A 538 10.20 13.48 -1.40
C SER A 538 10.85 14.85 -1.12
N ASP A 539 11.59 15.40 -2.09
CA ASP A 539 12.23 16.72 -1.98
C ASP A 539 11.20 17.87 -1.84
N LEU A 540 9.98 17.70 -2.35
CA LEU A 540 8.90 18.67 -2.15
C LEU A 540 8.53 18.81 -0.66
N SER A 541 8.73 17.77 0.14
CA SER A 541 8.49 17.84 1.60
C SER A 541 9.45 18.81 2.28
N LYS A 542 10.70 18.84 1.81
CA LYS A 542 11.70 19.79 2.29
C LYS A 542 11.29 21.21 1.90
N THR A 543 10.85 21.42 0.67
CA THR A 543 10.37 22.73 0.20
C THR A 543 9.13 23.20 0.97
N ALA A 544 8.20 22.30 1.29
CA ALA A 544 7.07 22.61 2.16
C ALA A 544 7.51 23.05 3.57
N ALA A 545 8.52 22.38 4.14
CA ALA A 545 9.11 22.74 5.43
C ALA A 545 9.84 24.11 5.37
N ASP A 546 10.56 24.38 4.29
CA ASP A 546 11.21 25.68 4.06
C ASP A 546 10.19 26.83 4.03
N PHE A 547 9.00 26.61 3.46
CA PHE A 547 7.91 27.60 3.48
C PHE A 547 7.32 27.79 4.88
N LYS A 548 7.15 26.73 5.68
CA LYS A 548 6.79 26.87 7.11
C LYS A 548 7.83 27.70 7.86
N GLN A 549 9.12 27.49 7.56
CA GLN A 549 10.19 28.27 8.15
C GLN A 549 10.16 29.75 7.73
N ILE A 550 9.64 30.10 6.54
CA ILE A 550 9.36 31.49 6.19
C ILE A 550 8.31 32.07 7.13
N VAL A 551 7.20 31.36 7.38
CA VAL A 551 6.14 31.80 8.30
C VAL A 551 6.69 32.05 9.70
N SER A 552 7.45 31.11 10.26
CA SER A 552 8.05 31.28 11.60
C SER A 552 8.96 32.50 11.68
N ARG A 553 9.86 32.68 10.69
CA ARG A 553 10.76 33.86 10.65
C ARG A 553 10.00 35.17 10.46
N ALA A 554 8.96 35.16 9.65
CA ALA A 554 8.10 36.32 9.44
C ALA A 554 7.37 36.71 10.73
N ALA A 555 6.79 35.72 11.42
CA ALA A 555 6.12 35.89 12.71
C ALA A 555 7.09 36.41 13.79
N GLU A 556 8.27 35.81 13.94
CA GLU A 556 9.31 36.25 14.88
C GLU A 556 9.72 37.71 14.63
N SER A 557 9.96 38.08 13.36
CA SER A 557 10.29 39.45 12.98
C SER A 557 9.16 40.43 13.28
N PHE A 558 7.92 40.04 13.04
CA PHE A 558 6.75 40.87 13.32
C PHE A 558 6.55 41.08 14.82
N VAL A 559 6.63 40.00 15.62
CA VAL A 559 6.52 40.05 17.08
C VAL A 559 7.65 40.87 17.69
N ALA A 560 8.89 40.72 17.22
CA ALA A 560 10.01 41.55 17.67
C ALA A 560 9.76 43.05 17.46
N GLY A 561 9.11 43.42 16.36
CA GLY A 561 8.68 44.79 16.08
C GLY A 561 7.46 45.25 16.91
N LEU A 562 6.59 44.32 17.32
CA LEU A 562 5.42 44.58 18.14
C LEU A 562 5.76 44.80 19.63
N MET A 563 6.75 44.06 20.16
CA MET A 563 7.11 44.10 21.59
C MET A 563 7.39 45.50 22.16
N PRO A 564 8.07 46.43 21.46
CA PRO A 564 8.20 47.82 21.90
C PRO A 564 6.88 48.53 22.22
N ARG A 565 5.76 48.13 21.59
CA ARG A 565 4.43 48.71 21.81
C ARG A 565 3.69 48.07 22.99
N VAL A 566 3.97 46.79 23.27
CA VAL A 566 3.43 46.04 24.42
C VAL A 566 4.19 46.38 25.72
N ARG A 567 5.47 46.76 25.59
CA ARG A 567 6.39 47.00 26.70
C ARG A 567 5.91 48.04 27.74
N PRO A 568 5.28 49.18 27.40
CA PRO A 568 4.81 50.15 28.39
C PRO A 568 3.81 49.56 29.38
N VAL A 569 2.86 48.74 28.90
CA VAL A 569 1.86 48.06 29.76
C VAL A 569 2.53 47.01 30.66
N LEU A 570 3.55 46.31 30.14
CA LEU A 570 4.32 45.34 30.94
C LEU A 570 5.23 46.00 31.99
N ASP A 571 5.75 47.19 31.70
CA ASP A 571 6.59 47.93 32.65
C ASP A 571 5.75 48.48 33.83
N GLU A 572 4.41 48.60 33.71
CA GLU A 572 3.52 48.88 34.86
C GLU A 572 3.63 47.81 35.96
N VAL A 573 3.87 46.54 35.58
CA VAL A 573 4.09 45.43 36.52
C VAL A 573 5.31 45.68 37.38
N ALA A 574 6.37 46.28 36.82
CA ALA A 574 7.57 46.63 37.58
C ALA A 574 7.29 47.73 38.63
N GLY A 575 6.31 48.61 38.39
CA GLY A 575 5.87 49.64 39.35
C GLY A 575 4.89 49.14 40.42
N PHE A 576 4.18 48.04 40.17
CA PHE A 576 3.17 47.50 41.11
C PHE A 576 3.84 46.80 42.31
N SER A 577 3.43 47.16 43.54
CA SER A 577 3.95 46.53 44.77
C SER A 577 3.03 45.40 45.25
N TYR A 578 3.61 44.25 45.57
CA TYR A 578 2.93 43.13 46.24
C TYR A 578 3.15 43.13 47.77
N GLU A 579 3.71 44.21 48.33
CA GLU A 579 3.70 44.49 49.77
C GLU A 579 2.48 45.38 50.09
N LEU A 580 1.33 44.74 50.33
CA LEU A 580 0.02 45.40 50.44
C LEU A 580 -0.47 45.48 51.89
N SER A 581 -1.00 46.62 52.29
CA SER A 581 -1.84 46.78 53.48
C SER A 581 -3.31 46.42 53.18
N GLU A 582 -4.13 46.21 54.22
CA GLU A 582 -5.58 45.92 54.06
C GLU A 582 -6.32 46.99 53.25
N ALA A 583 -6.00 48.27 53.48
CA ALA A 583 -6.58 49.38 52.71
C ALA A 583 -6.17 49.37 51.24
N GLN A 584 -4.91 49.01 50.93
CA GLN A 584 -4.41 48.91 49.55
C GLN A 584 -4.96 47.68 48.82
N TYR A 585 -5.11 46.55 49.52
CA TYR A 585 -5.74 45.35 48.97
C TYR A 585 -7.20 45.61 48.58
N ALA A 586 -7.96 46.30 49.44
CA ALA A 586 -9.34 46.72 49.17
C ALA A 586 -9.44 47.81 48.07
N ALA A 587 -8.45 48.70 47.93
CA ALA A 587 -8.39 49.67 46.84
C ALA A 587 -8.14 48.99 45.49
N ASN A 588 -7.21 48.03 45.44
CA ASN A 588 -6.92 47.22 44.25
C ASN A 588 -8.08 46.32 43.83
N GLU A 589 -9.08 46.11 44.70
CA GLU A 589 -10.34 45.45 44.36
C GLU A 589 -11.26 46.33 43.51
N ARG A 590 -11.15 47.67 43.61
CA ARG A 590 -12.00 48.65 42.93
C ARG A 590 -11.36 49.30 41.71
N GLU A 591 -10.03 49.31 41.61
CA GLU A 591 -9.29 49.90 40.49
C GLU A 591 -8.94 48.88 39.39
N ASP A 592 -8.84 49.38 38.14
CA ASP A 592 -8.42 48.62 36.96
C ASP A 592 -6.95 48.21 37.11
N THR A 593 -6.72 46.91 37.28
CA THR A 593 -5.38 46.34 37.49
C THR A 593 -4.58 46.27 36.19
N TRP A 594 -3.25 46.19 36.31
CA TRP A 594 -2.35 46.00 35.17
C TRP A 594 -2.73 44.75 34.32
N VAL A 595 -3.27 43.71 34.97
CA VAL A 595 -3.74 42.47 34.32
C VAL A 595 -4.88 42.73 33.34
N GLN A 596 -5.89 43.52 33.73
CA GLN A 596 -7.03 43.82 32.85
C GLN A 596 -6.63 44.69 31.65
N ARG A 597 -5.69 45.62 31.83
CA ARG A 597 -5.14 46.42 30.72
C ARG A 597 -4.35 45.56 29.74
N LEU A 598 -3.51 44.67 30.26
CA LEU A 598 -2.74 43.72 29.46
C LEU A 598 -3.67 42.80 28.67
N LEU A 599 -4.63 42.16 29.33
CA LEU A 599 -5.61 41.28 28.68
C LEU A 599 -6.43 42.04 27.64
N GLY A 600 -6.95 43.23 27.96
CA GLY A 600 -7.71 44.04 27.01
C GLY A 600 -6.91 44.43 25.77
N MET A 601 -5.60 44.69 25.91
CA MET A 601 -4.71 44.93 24.78
C MET A 601 -4.51 43.68 23.92
N LEU A 602 -4.25 42.53 24.53
CA LEU A 602 -4.08 41.25 23.81
C LEU A 602 -5.37 40.84 23.10
N VAL A 603 -6.54 41.03 23.72
CA VAL A 603 -7.87 40.76 23.13
C VAL A 603 -8.09 41.62 21.89
N ARG A 604 -7.82 42.92 21.96
CA ARG A 604 -7.97 43.84 20.81
C ARG A 604 -7.01 43.48 19.68
N PHE A 605 -5.79 43.11 20.01
CA PHE A 605 -4.81 42.64 19.04
C PHE A 605 -5.26 41.34 18.34
N ALA A 606 -5.77 40.37 19.11
CA ALA A 606 -6.32 39.14 18.57
C ALA A 606 -7.49 39.39 17.60
N HIS A 607 -8.48 40.19 18.01
CA HIS A 607 -9.63 40.54 17.16
C HIS A 607 -9.24 41.27 15.87
N TRP A 608 -8.18 42.07 15.90
CA TRP A 608 -7.68 42.76 14.72
C TRP A 608 -6.94 41.82 13.77
N LEU A 609 -6.10 40.92 14.29
CA LEU A 609 -5.24 40.06 13.48
C LEU A 609 -5.96 38.84 12.93
N GLN A 610 -6.82 38.20 13.73
CA GLN A 610 -7.50 36.95 13.40
C GLN A 610 -8.24 36.95 12.05
N PRO A 611 -9.05 37.98 11.68
CA PRO A 611 -9.72 37.97 10.38
C PRO A 611 -8.79 38.22 9.18
N LEU A 612 -7.54 38.64 9.41
CA LEU A 612 -6.58 38.97 8.36
C LEU A 612 -5.61 37.83 8.05
N THR A 613 -5.51 36.84 8.93
CA THR A 613 -4.50 35.77 8.86
C THR A 613 -5.14 34.39 8.80
N THR A 614 -4.44 33.42 8.21
CA THR A 614 -4.81 32.01 8.38
C THR A 614 -4.70 31.59 9.84
N GLY A 615 -5.40 30.53 10.23
CA GLY A 615 -5.36 30.02 11.61
C GLY A 615 -3.94 29.70 12.08
N GLN A 616 -3.14 29.05 11.22
CA GLN A 616 -1.76 28.70 11.56
C GLN A 616 -0.83 29.93 11.71
N VAL A 617 -0.97 30.95 10.85
CA VAL A 617 -0.22 32.21 10.97
C VAL A 617 -0.63 32.95 12.25
N PHE A 618 -1.93 33.02 12.52
CA PHE A 618 -2.47 33.61 13.74
C PHE A 618 -1.89 32.95 14.98
N ASP A 619 -2.01 31.63 15.09
CA ASP A 619 -1.55 30.86 16.25
C ASP A 619 -0.04 31.03 16.46
N THR A 620 0.74 31.00 15.37
CA THR A 620 2.20 31.19 15.45
C THR A 620 2.55 32.57 16.00
N ILE A 621 1.92 33.62 15.47
CA ILE A 621 2.17 35.00 15.94
C ILE A 621 1.70 35.15 17.39
N PHE A 622 0.50 34.68 17.71
CA PHE A 622 -0.13 34.89 19.01
C PHE A 622 0.60 34.13 20.12
N CYS A 623 0.99 32.87 19.89
CA CYS A 623 1.82 32.11 20.82
C CYS A 623 3.17 32.81 21.06
N LEU A 624 3.84 33.29 20.02
CA LEU A 624 5.09 34.04 20.18
C LEU A 624 4.89 35.34 20.99
N VAL A 625 3.76 36.05 20.81
CA VAL A 625 3.44 37.22 21.64
C VAL A 625 3.26 36.81 23.10
N ILE A 626 2.50 35.75 23.38
CA ILE A 626 2.29 35.24 24.73
C ILE A 626 3.61 34.84 25.37
N ASP A 627 4.45 34.08 24.68
CA ASP A 627 5.75 33.63 25.20
C ASP A 627 6.64 34.82 25.59
N ARG A 628 6.72 35.86 24.75
CA ARG A 628 7.50 37.08 25.05
C ARG A 628 6.92 37.91 26.19
N VAL A 629 5.59 37.95 26.32
CA VAL A 629 4.91 38.57 27.44
C VAL A 629 5.22 37.80 28.73
N LEU A 630 5.07 36.48 28.73
CA LEU A 630 5.32 35.61 29.88
C LEU A 630 6.77 35.67 30.35
N GLU A 631 7.75 35.57 29.44
CA GLU A 631 9.18 35.69 29.75
C GLU A 631 9.47 36.99 30.54
N ARG A 632 8.85 38.10 30.12
CA ARG A 632 9.06 39.40 30.75
C ARG A 632 8.30 39.54 32.08
N LEU A 633 7.08 39.02 32.16
CA LEU A 633 6.33 38.97 33.41
C LEU A 633 7.03 38.13 34.45
N GLU A 634 7.56 36.96 34.08
CA GLU A 634 8.32 36.09 34.96
C GLU A 634 9.55 36.83 35.52
N ALA A 635 10.34 37.46 34.65
CA ALA A 635 11.51 38.25 35.06
C ALA A 635 11.12 39.41 36.00
N ALA A 636 9.99 40.08 35.74
CA ALA A 636 9.48 41.14 36.59
C ALA A 636 9.03 40.61 37.97
N MET A 637 8.36 39.46 38.01
CA MET A 637 7.86 38.84 39.24
C MET A 637 8.96 38.29 40.13
N GLN A 638 10.05 37.75 39.56
CA GLN A 638 11.20 37.24 40.32
C GLN A 638 11.90 38.33 41.15
N LEU A 639 11.76 39.60 40.76
CA LEU A 639 12.34 40.74 41.48
C LEU A 639 11.42 41.29 42.60
N LYS A 640 10.20 40.75 42.75
CA LYS A 640 9.21 41.25 43.71
C LYS A 640 9.34 40.60 45.09
N ARG A 641 8.91 41.33 46.10
CA ARG A 641 8.68 40.83 47.46
C ARG A 641 7.18 40.76 47.72
N PHE A 642 6.76 39.75 48.49
CA PHE A 642 5.36 39.44 48.70
C PHE A 642 5.00 39.47 50.18
N SER A 643 3.95 40.22 50.50
CA SER A 643 3.22 40.11 51.78
C SER A 643 2.16 38.99 51.70
N GLN A 644 1.56 38.59 52.82
CA GLN A 644 0.48 37.58 52.81
C GLN A 644 -0.72 38.03 51.96
N LEU A 645 -1.12 39.30 52.07
CA LEU A 645 -2.16 39.91 51.23
C LEU A 645 -1.70 40.08 49.77
N GLY A 646 -0.40 40.31 49.54
CA GLY A 646 0.20 40.31 48.21
C GLY A 646 0.17 38.96 47.51
N GLY A 647 0.39 37.87 48.25
CA GLY A 647 0.23 36.51 47.74
C GLY A 647 -1.21 36.23 47.32
N LEU A 648 -2.19 36.67 48.11
CA LEU A 648 -3.61 36.59 47.75
C LEU A 648 -3.97 37.49 46.56
N GLN A 649 -3.34 38.67 46.42
CA GLN A 649 -3.50 39.51 45.24
C GLN A 649 -2.95 38.83 43.99
N LEU A 650 -1.78 38.21 44.06
CA LEU A 650 -1.20 37.47 42.93
C LEU A 650 -2.07 36.27 42.51
N ASP A 651 -2.59 35.51 43.49
CA ASP A 651 -3.51 34.41 43.21
C ASP A 651 -4.83 34.90 42.59
N ARG A 652 -5.28 36.09 42.98
CA ARG A 652 -6.42 36.78 42.34
C ARG A 652 -6.10 37.29 40.94
N ASP A 653 -4.92 37.86 40.72
CA ASP A 653 -4.43 38.31 39.42
C ASP A 653 -4.38 37.12 38.43
N LYS A 654 -3.94 35.96 38.91
CA LYS A 654 -4.01 34.67 38.19
C LYS A 654 -5.44 34.15 38.01
N SER A 655 -6.31 34.34 38.99
CA SER A 655 -7.71 33.89 38.91
C SER A 655 -8.59 34.78 38.02
N ARG A 656 -8.22 36.06 37.84
CA ARG A 656 -8.86 36.97 36.89
C ARG A 656 -8.60 36.58 35.43
N GLU A 657 -7.49 35.87 35.16
CA GLU A 657 -7.25 35.16 33.91
C GLU A 657 -8.32 34.09 33.65
N ARG A 658 -8.80 33.42 34.71
CA ARG A 658 -9.86 32.38 34.64
C ARG A 658 -11.29 32.93 34.66
N GLN A 659 -11.52 34.16 35.15
CA GLN A 659 -12.88 34.76 35.15
C GLN A 659 -13.34 35.26 33.77
N LEU A 660 -12.44 35.27 32.77
CA LEU A 660 -12.78 35.47 31.36
C LEU A 660 -13.17 34.16 30.64
N ASP A 661 -13.25 33.01 31.35
CA ASP A 661 -13.70 31.71 30.81
C ASP A 661 -15.24 31.50 30.82
N GLU A 662 -16.06 32.50 31.17
CA GLU A 662 -17.48 32.56 30.77
C GLU A 662 -17.65 33.53 29.58
N PRO A 663 -18.50 33.22 28.60
CA PRO A 663 -18.16 33.22 27.19
C PRO A 663 -18.11 34.62 26.58
N THR A 664 -16.94 35.24 26.61
CA THR A 664 -16.47 36.06 25.49
C THR A 664 -15.27 35.37 24.85
N SER A 665 -15.50 34.86 23.65
CA SER A 665 -14.59 34.23 22.69
C SER A 665 -13.17 34.82 22.64
N VAL A 666 -12.23 34.43 23.53
CA VAL A 666 -10.83 34.92 23.46
C VAL A 666 -9.74 33.87 23.78
N MET A 667 -10.07 32.58 23.87
CA MET A 667 -9.06 31.51 23.80
C MET A 667 -9.45 30.57 22.67
N PRO A 668 -8.54 30.21 21.73
CA PRO A 668 -8.87 29.29 20.66
C PRO A 668 -9.25 27.94 21.28
N ARG A 669 -10.56 27.64 21.25
CA ARG A 669 -11.03 26.29 21.49
C ARG A 669 -10.40 25.43 20.41
N VAL A 670 -9.49 24.51 20.78
CA VAL A 670 -8.87 23.57 19.84
C VAL A 670 -9.99 22.92 19.03
N ALA A 671 -10.09 23.24 17.75
CA ALA A 671 -11.18 22.83 16.88
C ALA A 671 -10.66 21.81 15.87
N ARG A 672 -11.40 20.71 15.69
CA ARG A 672 -11.13 19.73 14.64
C ARG A 672 -11.78 20.22 13.35
N GLN A 673 -10.97 20.41 12.32
CA GLN A 673 -11.43 20.85 11.00
C GLN A 673 -12.22 19.76 10.27
N PRO A 674 -13.13 20.11 9.35
CA PRO A 674 -13.85 19.15 8.50
C PRO A 674 -12.93 18.69 7.34
N SER A 675 -11.88 17.95 7.68
CA SER A 675 -10.76 17.59 6.79
C SER A 675 -11.16 16.78 5.55
N HIS A 676 -12.35 16.15 5.55
CA HIS A 676 -12.87 15.35 4.44
C HIS A 676 -13.97 16.06 3.62
N ALA A 677 -14.32 17.30 3.99
CA ALA A 677 -15.21 18.15 3.20
C ALA A 677 -14.61 18.44 1.80
N GLY A 678 -15.45 18.42 0.78
CA GLY A 678 -15.06 18.62 -0.63
C GLY A 678 -14.49 17.39 -1.32
N SER A 679 -14.35 16.26 -0.61
CA SER A 679 -13.90 14.99 -1.20
C SER A 679 -14.85 13.83 -0.87
N TRP A 680 -15.23 13.65 0.40
CA TRP A 680 -16.15 12.59 0.82
C TRP A 680 -17.61 13.04 0.86
N TYR A 681 -17.82 14.32 1.14
CA TYR A 681 -19.11 15.01 1.13
C TYR A 681 -18.90 16.46 0.66
N GLU A 682 -19.97 17.16 0.32
CA GLU A 682 -19.92 18.52 -0.22
C GLU A 682 -19.35 19.53 0.80
N ALA A 683 -18.42 20.40 0.36
CA ALA A 683 -17.82 21.42 1.22
C ALA A 683 -18.73 22.65 1.37
N GLU A 684 -19.54 22.95 0.36
CA GLU A 684 -20.49 24.06 0.42
C GLU A 684 -21.70 23.70 1.29
N GLY A 685 -21.84 24.38 2.44
CA GLY A 685 -22.88 24.06 3.43
C GLY A 685 -24.31 24.09 2.89
N HIS A 686 -24.64 24.97 1.94
CA HIS A 686 -25.98 25.02 1.36
C HIS A 686 -26.28 23.80 0.48
N ALA A 687 -25.33 23.41 -0.38
CA ALA A 687 -25.47 22.22 -1.22
C ALA A 687 -25.53 20.93 -0.38
N LEU A 688 -24.67 20.81 0.64
CA LEU A 688 -24.70 19.69 1.58
C LEU A 688 -26.04 19.58 2.31
N ALA A 689 -26.57 20.71 2.81
CA ALA A 689 -27.87 20.73 3.49
C ALA A 689 -29.01 20.27 2.57
N ASN A 690 -28.98 20.63 1.28
CA ASN A 690 -30.00 20.23 0.31
C ASN A 690 -29.98 18.72 0.06
N ASP A 691 -28.80 18.13 -0.10
CA ASP A 691 -28.67 16.68 -0.29
C ASP A 691 -29.21 15.91 0.92
N LEU A 692 -28.81 16.31 2.13
CA LEU A 692 -29.29 15.71 3.39
C LEU A 692 -30.80 15.85 3.55
N THR A 693 -31.34 17.05 3.31
CA THR A 693 -32.79 17.30 3.36
C THR A 693 -33.54 16.40 2.40
N ARG A 694 -33.06 16.29 1.16
CA ARG A 694 -33.69 15.46 0.12
C ARG A 694 -33.74 13.99 0.53
N TRP A 695 -32.65 13.44 1.06
CA TRP A 695 -32.62 12.05 1.50
C TRP A 695 -33.51 11.81 2.71
N LEU A 696 -33.49 12.70 3.72
CA LEU A 696 -34.33 12.59 4.91
C LEU A 696 -35.82 12.71 4.61
N GLN A 697 -36.21 13.59 3.69
CA GLN A 697 -37.62 13.75 3.26
C GLN A 697 -38.20 12.49 2.60
N ALA A 698 -37.35 11.60 2.06
CA ALA A 698 -37.78 10.34 1.48
C ALA A 698 -38.06 9.25 2.53
N ILE A 699 -37.74 9.50 3.81
CA ILE A 699 -37.89 8.53 4.90
C ILE A 699 -39.21 8.78 5.63
N PRO A 700 -40.02 7.73 5.90
CA PRO A 700 -41.21 7.86 6.73
C PRO A 700 -40.87 8.37 8.13
N GLN A 701 -41.74 9.20 8.70
CA GLN A 701 -41.60 9.70 10.07
C GLN A 701 -41.55 8.53 11.08
N PRO A 702 -40.70 8.61 12.12
CA PRO A 702 -40.52 7.52 13.08
C PRO A 702 -41.81 7.19 13.84
N GLU A 703 -42.09 5.89 14.01
CA GLU A 703 -43.15 5.41 14.91
C GLU A 703 -42.87 5.83 16.37
N ALA A 704 -43.82 5.63 17.28
CA ALA A 704 -43.89 6.31 18.58
C ALA A 704 -42.64 6.21 19.50
N THR A 705 -41.74 5.25 19.30
CA THR A 705 -40.54 5.02 20.14
C THR A 705 -39.29 5.77 19.64
N HIS A 706 -38.53 6.37 20.57
CA HIS A 706 -37.25 7.04 20.28
C HIS A 706 -36.15 6.02 19.93
N ALA A 707 -35.17 6.43 19.13
CA ALA A 707 -34.00 5.62 18.79
C ALA A 707 -32.90 5.80 19.85
N HIS A 708 -32.58 4.76 20.61
CA HIS A 708 -31.49 4.77 21.59
C HIS A 708 -30.10 4.63 20.94
N ALA A 709 -30.04 3.90 19.82
CA ALA A 709 -28.83 3.75 19.03
C ALA A 709 -29.15 3.60 17.54
N ILE A 710 -28.20 3.95 16.70
CA ILE A 710 -28.25 3.72 15.25
C ILE A 710 -26.95 3.09 14.76
N ILE A 711 -27.04 2.25 13.74
CA ILE A 711 -25.88 1.80 12.95
C ILE A 711 -25.98 2.50 11.60
N SER A 712 -24.91 3.18 11.21
CA SER A 712 -24.88 4.00 9.98
C SER A 712 -23.54 3.83 9.25
N PRO A 713 -23.53 3.79 7.90
CA PRO A 713 -22.30 3.68 7.13
C PRO A 713 -21.45 4.96 7.20
N HIS A 714 -20.20 4.87 6.75
CA HIS A 714 -19.23 5.98 6.70
C HIS A 714 -18.42 6.04 5.40
N ALA A 715 -18.96 5.53 4.29
CA ALA A 715 -18.45 5.86 2.98
C ALA A 715 -18.78 7.31 2.57
N GLY A 716 -18.23 7.77 1.44
CA GLY A 716 -18.60 9.07 0.87
C GLY A 716 -20.10 9.16 0.57
N TYR A 717 -20.70 10.33 0.80
CA TYR A 717 -22.15 10.53 0.80
C TYR A 717 -22.82 10.21 -0.55
N ARG A 718 -22.07 10.31 -1.64
CA ARG A 718 -22.54 9.88 -2.97
C ARG A 718 -22.94 8.41 -3.02
N TYR A 719 -22.34 7.55 -2.20
CA TYR A 719 -22.56 6.10 -2.21
C TYR A 719 -23.55 5.64 -1.15
N CYS A 720 -23.50 6.22 0.05
CA CYS A 720 -24.28 5.74 1.20
C CYS A 720 -25.14 6.82 1.87
N GLY A 721 -25.14 8.06 1.38
CA GLY A 721 -25.87 9.17 1.99
C GLY A 721 -27.37 8.91 2.11
N ASP A 722 -27.99 8.27 1.11
CA ASP A 722 -29.39 7.86 1.16
C ASP A 722 -29.63 6.74 2.18
N VAL A 723 -28.70 5.78 2.30
CA VAL A 723 -28.76 4.71 3.29
C VAL A 723 -28.67 5.27 4.71
N MET A 724 -27.77 6.22 4.96
CA MET A 724 -27.64 6.90 6.26
C MET A 724 -28.95 7.59 6.67
N ALA A 725 -29.69 8.19 5.73
CA ALA A 725 -30.96 8.84 6.02
C ALA A 725 -31.97 7.90 6.68
N HIS A 726 -31.97 6.62 6.34
CA HIS A 726 -32.87 5.64 6.97
C HIS A 726 -32.61 5.50 8.47
N ALA A 727 -31.35 5.58 8.92
CA ALA A 727 -31.00 5.56 10.34
C ALA A 727 -31.30 6.90 11.02
N TYR A 728 -30.80 8.00 10.47
CA TYR A 728 -30.96 9.34 11.07
C TYR A 728 -32.41 9.83 11.07
N GLY A 729 -33.22 9.42 10.10
CA GLY A 729 -34.66 9.72 10.05
C GLY A 729 -35.46 9.10 11.20
N GLN A 730 -34.89 8.15 11.96
CA GLN A 730 -35.53 7.59 13.16
C GLN A 730 -35.23 8.35 14.45
N VAL A 731 -34.33 9.34 14.42
CA VAL A 731 -33.90 10.08 15.60
C VAL A 731 -34.93 11.16 15.93
N LYS A 732 -35.50 11.12 17.14
CA LYS A 732 -36.35 12.19 17.68
C LYS A 732 -35.48 13.21 18.40
N VAL A 733 -35.16 14.29 17.70
CA VAL A 733 -34.14 15.26 18.10
C VAL A 733 -34.45 15.91 19.44
N GLU A 734 -35.73 16.12 19.76
CA GLU A 734 -36.18 16.77 21.00
C GLU A 734 -35.87 15.95 22.27
N GLN A 735 -35.60 14.66 22.12
CA GLN A 735 -35.32 13.75 23.24
C GLN A 735 -33.82 13.56 23.51
N VAL A 736 -32.95 13.97 22.57
CA VAL A 736 -31.50 13.76 22.67
C VAL A 736 -30.79 15.00 23.20
N LYS A 737 -29.84 14.79 24.13
CA LYS A 737 -28.98 15.85 24.69
C LYS A 737 -27.50 15.58 24.45
N LEU A 738 -27.09 14.32 24.42
CA LEU A 738 -25.70 13.89 24.30
C LEU A 738 -25.60 12.75 23.29
N ILE A 739 -24.63 12.83 22.38
CA ILE A 739 -24.48 11.87 21.29
C ILE A 739 -23.10 11.23 21.37
N PHE A 740 -23.04 9.91 21.52
CA PHE A 740 -21.80 9.13 21.44
C PHE A 740 -21.60 8.66 20.01
N ILE A 741 -20.42 8.88 19.44
CA ILE A 741 -20.08 8.43 18.07
C ILE A 741 -18.93 7.45 18.16
N LEU A 742 -19.20 6.17 17.90
CA LEU A 742 -18.20 5.10 17.94
C LEU A 742 -17.78 4.78 16.50
N GLY A 743 -16.59 5.22 16.12
CA GLY A 743 -16.02 4.99 14.78
C GLY A 743 -14.78 4.13 14.82
N PRO A 744 -14.61 3.15 13.89
CA PRO A 744 -13.37 2.38 13.81
C PRO A 744 -12.21 3.26 13.35
N SER A 745 -10.98 2.92 13.75
CA SER A 745 -9.78 3.56 13.19
C SER A 745 -9.27 2.87 11.93
N HIS A 746 -9.02 3.64 10.88
CA HIS A 746 -8.45 3.20 9.60
C HIS A 746 -6.97 3.53 9.44
N HIS A 747 -6.53 4.64 10.04
CA HIS A 747 -5.19 5.19 9.80
C HIS A 747 -4.17 4.84 10.88
N VAL A 748 -4.63 4.62 12.12
CA VAL A 748 -3.76 4.32 13.27
C VAL A 748 -4.09 2.93 13.80
N TYR A 749 -3.05 2.16 14.11
CA TYR A 749 -3.22 0.91 14.84
C TYR A 749 -3.26 1.19 16.34
N LEU A 750 -4.45 1.07 16.95
CA LEU A 750 -4.66 1.15 18.39
C LEU A 750 -5.32 -0.12 18.93
N ARG A 751 -4.96 -0.52 20.16
CA ARG A 751 -5.55 -1.65 20.90
C ARG A 751 -6.54 -1.23 21.98
N LYS A 752 -6.91 0.05 22.02
CA LYS A 752 -7.78 0.70 23.00
C LYS A 752 -8.88 1.50 22.28
N CYS A 753 -9.69 2.25 23.01
CA CYS A 753 -10.48 3.35 22.47
C CYS A 753 -9.78 4.69 22.78
N ALA A 754 -9.91 5.67 21.88
CA ALA A 754 -9.34 7.00 22.02
C ALA A 754 -10.42 8.10 22.02
N LEU A 755 -10.15 9.20 22.72
CA LEU A 755 -11.04 10.37 22.89
C LEU A 755 -10.35 11.65 22.41
N SER A 756 -11.14 12.55 21.84
CA SER A 756 -10.63 13.77 21.21
C SER A 756 -10.06 14.76 22.22
N THR A 757 -8.97 15.42 21.85
CA THR A 757 -8.44 16.60 22.57
C THR A 757 -9.16 17.89 22.15
N ALA A 758 -9.85 17.91 21.01
CA ALA A 758 -10.58 19.07 20.53
C ALA A 758 -11.77 19.43 21.44
N ALA A 759 -12.10 20.71 21.51
CA ALA A 759 -13.28 21.24 22.18
C ALA A 759 -14.51 21.28 21.27
N VAL A 760 -14.29 21.37 19.97
CA VAL A 760 -15.34 21.51 18.95
C VAL A 760 -14.95 20.71 17.72
N TYR A 761 -15.93 20.05 17.11
CA TYR A 761 -15.82 19.51 15.76
C TYR A 761 -16.56 20.41 14.78
N GLU A 762 -15.86 20.95 13.80
CA GLU A 762 -16.44 21.83 12.80
C GLU A 762 -17.10 21.02 11.68
N THR A 763 -18.18 21.56 11.13
CA THR A 763 -18.83 21.01 9.93
C THR A 763 -19.30 22.16 9.03
N PRO A 764 -19.50 21.94 7.72
CA PRO A 764 -20.05 22.97 6.84
C PRO A 764 -21.45 23.49 7.23
N LEU A 765 -22.17 22.79 8.12
CA LEU A 765 -23.54 23.12 8.52
C LEU A 765 -23.64 23.81 9.90
N GLY A 766 -22.54 23.80 10.66
CA GLY A 766 -22.48 24.29 12.04
C GLY A 766 -21.63 23.38 12.92
N ASN A 767 -21.03 23.98 13.94
CA ASN A 767 -20.08 23.33 14.85
C ASN A 767 -20.80 22.47 15.91
N LEU A 768 -20.19 21.34 16.26
CA LEU A 768 -20.66 20.44 17.33
C LEU A 768 -19.69 20.50 18.52
N GLU A 769 -20.21 20.84 19.70
CA GLU A 769 -19.39 20.91 20.92
C GLU A 769 -19.13 19.53 21.52
N ILE A 770 -17.90 19.28 21.97
CA ILE A 770 -17.55 18.04 22.67
C ILE A 770 -17.90 18.15 24.15
N ASP A 771 -18.53 17.11 24.70
CA ASP A 771 -18.76 17.01 26.14
C ASP A 771 -17.47 16.65 26.88
N LYS A 772 -16.76 17.69 27.32
CA LYS A 772 -15.49 17.55 28.03
C LYS A 772 -15.61 16.86 29.38
N ASP A 773 -16.74 16.99 30.06
CA ASP A 773 -16.96 16.38 31.37
C ASP A 773 -17.08 14.87 31.22
N VAL A 774 -17.87 14.40 30.26
CA VAL A 774 -17.98 12.97 29.94
C VAL A 774 -16.67 12.41 29.41
N CYS A 775 -15.97 13.13 28.53
CA CYS A 775 -14.65 12.71 28.07
C CYS A 775 -13.66 12.57 29.23
N ALA A 776 -13.66 13.50 30.20
CA ALA A 776 -12.82 13.43 31.39
C ALA A 776 -13.20 12.24 32.29
N GLN A 777 -14.49 11.97 32.48
CA GLN A 777 -14.98 10.79 33.22
C GLN A 777 -14.51 9.49 32.56
N LEU A 778 -14.61 9.38 31.24
CA LEU A 778 -14.13 8.22 30.50
C LEU A 778 -12.61 8.09 30.56
N MET A 779 -11.85 9.18 30.42
CA MET A 779 -10.39 9.17 30.57
C MET A 779 -9.95 8.71 31.97
N ALA A 780 -10.67 9.12 33.03
CA ALA A 780 -10.38 8.75 34.41
C ALA A 780 -10.49 7.24 34.69
N THR A 781 -11.20 6.48 33.84
CA THR A 781 -11.26 5.00 33.94
C THR A 781 -9.91 4.33 33.64
N GLY A 782 -8.96 5.04 33.03
CA GLY A 782 -7.67 4.51 32.57
C GLY A 782 -7.77 3.56 31.37
N ALA A 783 -8.99 3.32 30.86
CA ALA A 783 -9.23 2.47 29.70
C ALA A 783 -9.05 3.21 28.37
N PHE A 784 -9.26 4.52 28.35
CA PHE A 784 -9.17 5.36 27.15
C PHE A 784 -7.79 6.03 27.04
N GLN A 785 -7.44 6.44 25.82
CA GLN A 785 -6.27 7.27 25.53
C GLN A 785 -6.69 8.54 24.79
N SER A 786 -5.85 9.57 24.78
CA SER A 786 -6.12 10.76 23.97
C SER A 786 -5.68 10.53 22.52
N MET A 787 -6.46 11.00 21.55
CA MET A 787 -6.00 11.13 20.16
C MET A 787 -5.48 12.55 19.91
N SER A 788 -4.32 12.66 19.23
CA SER A 788 -3.81 13.96 18.76
C SER A 788 -4.71 14.51 17.66
N LEU A 789 -4.66 15.84 17.45
CA LEU A 789 -5.52 16.49 16.46
C LEU A 789 -5.27 15.94 15.05
N ASP A 790 -4.01 15.73 14.65
CA ASP A 790 -3.67 15.13 13.35
C ASP A 790 -4.26 13.73 13.15
N VAL A 791 -4.31 12.90 14.20
CA VAL A 791 -4.89 11.56 14.14
C VAL A 791 -6.41 11.64 14.03
N ASP A 792 -7.00 12.59 14.75
CA ASP A 792 -8.43 12.85 14.75
C ASP A 792 -8.90 13.36 13.37
N GLU A 793 -8.19 14.33 12.79
CA GLU A 793 -8.47 14.90 11.48
C GLU A 793 -8.15 13.94 10.33
N ALA A 794 -7.20 13.01 10.49
CA ALA A 794 -6.97 11.97 9.49
C ALA A 794 -8.11 10.94 9.44
N GLU A 795 -8.84 10.71 10.53
CA GLU A 795 -9.88 9.70 10.60
C GLU A 795 -11.22 10.21 10.05
N HIS A 796 -11.86 9.42 9.17
CA HIS A 796 -13.12 9.80 8.53
C HIS A 796 -14.34 9.10 9.14
N SER A 797 -14.17 7.97 9.84
CA SER A 797 -15.30 7.14 10.28
C SER A 797 -16.24 7.86 11.27
N ILE A 798 -15.71 8.77 12.09
CA ILE A 798 -16.47 9.64 12.98
C ILE A 798 -16.99 10.86 12.20
N GLU A 799 -16.13 11.46 11.35
CA GLU A 799 -16.46 12.67 10.59
C GLU A 799 -17.68 12.50 9.70
N MET A 800 -17.82 11.35 9.02
CA MET A 800 -18.96 11.11 8.14
C MET A 800 -20.31 11.18 8.87
N GLN A 801 -20.34 11.02 10.20
CA GLN A 801 -21.56 11.13 10.98
C GLN A 801 -21.92 12.60 11.31
N LEU A 802 -20.95 13.51 11.30
CA LEU A 802 -21.10 14.87 11.81
C LEU A 802 -22.05 15.75 10.98
N PRO A 803 -22.00 15.77 9.62
CA PRO A 803 -22.94 16.59 8.86
C PRO A 803 -24.40 16.17 9.08
N TYR A 804 -24.70 14.87 9.14
CA TYR A 804 -26.04 14.39 9.46
C TYR A 804 -26.50 14.86 10.84
N LEU A 805 -25.65 14.77 11.86
CA LEU A 805 -25.94 15.26 13.21
C LEU A 805 -26.16 16.78 13.24
N SER A 806 -25.25 17.55 12.65
CA SER A 806 -25.37 19.02 12.57
C SER A 806 -26.64 19.45 11.83
N HIS A 807 -27.05 18.69 10.81
CA HIS A 807 -28.26 18.95 10.04
C HIS A 807 -29.55 18.68 10.83
N ILE A 808 -29.71 17.49 11.42
CA ILE A 808 -30.95 17.13 12.12
C ILE A 808 -31.13 17.89 13.43
N PHE A 809 -30.04 18.25 14.11
CA PHE A 809 -30.06 19.02 15.35
C PHE A 809 -29.95 20.54 15.13
N ARG A 810 -30.11 21.02 13.90
CA ARG A 810 -30.04 22.46 13.60
C ARG A 810 -31.00 23.25 14.49
N GLY A 811 -30.46 24.18 15.29
CA GLY A 811 -31.24 25.01 16.22
C GLY A 811 -31.44 24.41 17.62
N GLN A 812 -30.89 23.23 17.90
CA GLN A 812 -30.86 22.61 19.22
C GLN A 812 -29.43 22.49 19.73
N SER A 813 -29.20 22.78 21.01
CA SER A 813 -27.90 22.60 21.65
C SER A 813 -27.73 21.13 22.05
N VAL A 814 -26.85 20.42 21.34
CA VAL A 814 -26.43 19.05 21.65
C VAL A 814 -24.92 18.98 21.75
N LYS A 815 -24.42 18.09 22.60
CA LYS A 815 -22.99 17.80 22.71
C LYS A 815 -22.68 16.41 22.17
N ILE A 816 -21.44 16.22 21.72
CA ILE A 816 -20.96 14.95 21.19
C ILE A 816 -19.82 14.37 22.04
N VAL A 817 -19.69 13.05 22.01
CA VAL A 817 -18.57 12.29 22.58
C VAL A 817 -18.00 11.40 21.48
N PRO A 818 -16.99 11.88 20.73
CA PRO A 818 -16.34 11.11 19.69
C PRO A 818 -15.40 10.06 20.31
N VAL A 819 -15.65 8.79 19.98
CA VAL A 819 -14.89 7.64 20.47
C VAL A 819 -14.30 6.89 19.29
N MET A 820 -12.99 7.01 19.09
CA MET A 820 -12.27 6.22 18.10
C MET A 820 -12.00 4.82 18.66
N VAL A 821 -12.50 3.79 17.99
CA VAL A 821 -12.42 2.39 18.42
C VAL A 821 -11.31 1.68 17.64
N GLY A 822 -10.34 1.12 18.36
CA GLY A 822 -9.23 0.39 17.77
C GLY A 822 -9.53 -1.07 17.43
N SER A 823 -8.46 -1.82 17.19
CA SER A 823 -8.47 -3.28 17.06
C SER A 823 -8.56 -3.92 18.44
N LEU A 824 -9.77 -4.29 18.84
CA LEU A 824 -10.06 -4.79 20.19
C LEU A 824 -10.13 -6.32 20.23
N THR A 825 -9.80 -6.88 21.40
CA THR A 825 -10.14 -8.28 21.74
C THR A 825 -11.59 -8.37 22.20
N ALA A 826 -12.23 -9.54 22.11
CA ALA A 826 -13.59 -9.73 22.62
C ALA A 826 -13.75 -9.36 24.12
N GLU A 827 -12.72 -9.61 24.92
CA GLU A 827 -12.66 -9.19 26.33
C GLU A 827 -12.60 -7.67 26.48
N SER A 828 -11.86 -6.99 25.59
CA SER A 828 -11.80 -5.53 25.57
C SER A 828 -13.13 -4.93 25.09
N GLU A 829 -13.78 -5.52 24.09
CA GLU A 829 -15.11 -5.12 23.64
C GLU A 829 -16.14 -5.22 24.76
N ALA A 830 -16.16 -6.33 25.52
CA ALA A 830 -16.99 -6.49 26.70
C ALA A 830 -16.69 -5.42 27.76
N LYS A 831 -15.40 -5.19 28.05
CA LYS A 831 -14.97 -4.15 29.00
C LYS A 831 -15.43 -2.75 28.61
N TYR A 832 -15.28 -2.35 27.34
CA TYR A 832 -15.78 -1.04 26.88
C TYR A 832 -17.31 -0.99 26.86
N GLY A 833 -17.98 -2.11 26.56
CA GLY A 833 -19.43 -2.26 26.69
C GLY A 833 -19.88 -1.96 28.13
N ASP A 834 -19.25 -2.58 29.12
CA ASP A 834 -19.55 -2.34 30.53
C ASP A 834 -19.31 -0.88 30.94
N LEU A 835 -18.21 -0.27 30.48
CA LEU A 835 -17.87 1.13 30.78
C LEU A 835 -18.88 2.14 30.19
N LEU A 836 -19.44 1.83 29.02
CA LEU A 836 -20.39 2.71 28.33
C LEU A 836 -21.85 2.42 28.67
N THR A 837 -22.15 1.26 29.27
CA THR A 837 -23.52 0.85 29.66
C THR A 837 -24.25 1.89 30.53
N PRO A 838 -23.63 2.55 31.53
CA PRO A 838 -24.31 3.59 32.32
C PRO A 838 -24.77 4.78 31.49
N PHE A 839 -24.01 5.14 30.45
CA PHE A 839 -24.40 6.19 29.50
C PHE A 839 -25.45 5.70 28.52
N PHE A 840 -25.38 4.42 28.13
CA PHE A 840 -26.34 3.78 27.24
C PHE A 840 -27.73 3.65 27.85
N GLN A 841 -27.83 3.39 29.15
CA GLN A 841 -29.12 3.29 29.87
C GLN A 841 -29.87 4.62 29.99
N ASN A 842 -29.21 5.75 29.72
CA ASN A 842 -29.85 7.07 29.77
C ASN A 842 -30.55 7.38 28.44
N SER A 843 -31.87 7.46 28.47
CA SER A 843 -32.71 7.70 27.29
C SER A 843 -32.59 9.08 26.65
N SER A 844 -31.81 10.00 27.25
CA SER A 844 -31.43 11.27 26.62
C SER A 844 -30.15 11.18 25.78
N ASN A 845 -29.50 10.00 25.76
CA ASN A 845 -28.28 9.77 25.01
C ASN A 845 -28.57 9.00 23.72
N LEU A 846 -27.89 9.38 22.64
CA LEU A 846 -27.93 8.67 21.37
C LEU A 846 -26.56 8.03 21.10
N PHE A 847 -26.55 6.76 20.69
CA PHE A 847 -25.32 6.08 20.26
C PHE A 847 -25.31 5.89 18.74
N VAL A 848 -24.34 6.50 18.07
CA VAL A 848 -24.08 6.33 16.64
C VAL A 848 -22.93 5.34 16.47
N ILE A 849 -23.23 4.17 15.93
CA ILE A 849 -22.26 3.11 15.65
C ILE A 849 -21.92 3.16 14.17
N SER A 850 -20.70 3.60 13.86
CA SER A 850 -20.27 3.86 12.49
C SER A 850 -19.68 2.58 11.86
N SER A 851 -20.31 2.05 10.81
CA SER A 851 -19.83 0.85 10.11
C SER A 851 -20.37 0.71 8.69
N ASP A 852 -19.45 0.52 7.74
CA ASP A 852 -19.73 -0.19 6.48
C ASP A 852 -19.70 -1.71 6.72
N PHE A 853 -20.26 -2.47 5.77
CA PHE A 853 -20.37 -3.93 5.81
C PHE A 853 -19.34 -4.59 4.90
N CYS A 854 -19.65 -5.65 4.13
CA CYS A 854 -18.64 -6.34 3.32
C CYS A 854 -17.90 -5.41 2.35
N HIS A 855 -16.57 -5.36 2.46
CA HIS A 855 -15.65 -4.87 1.44
C HIS A 855 -15.19 -6.07 0.62
N TRP A 856 -15.83 -6.32 -0.52
CA TRP A 856 -15.60 -7.49 -1.36
C TRP A 856 -14.79 -7.14 -2.61
N GLY A 857 -13.83 -7.98 -2.96
CA GLY A 857 -13.01 -7.90 -4.16
C GLY A 857 -11.52 -8.05 -3.89
N SER A 858 -10.76 -8.32 -4.95
CA SER A 858 -9.31 -8.56 -4.87
C SER A 858 -8.54 -7.40 -4.22
N ARG A 859 -8.99 -6.15 -4.44
CA ARG A 859 -8.39 -4.95 -3.83
C ARG A 859 -8.50 -4.88 -2.29
N PHE A 860 -9.44 -5.63 -1.71
CA PHE A 860 -9.63 -5.73 -0.25
C PHE A 860 -9.08 -7.05 0.31
N SER A 861 -8.41 -7.85 -0.52
CA SER A 861 -7.95 -9.19 -0.17
C SER A 861 -9.06 -10.09 0.41
N TYR A 862 -10.30 -9.87 -0.04
CA TYR A 862 -11.47 -10.61 0.44
C TYR A 862 -12.41 -10.94 -0.72
N THR A 863 -12.40 -12.21 -1.12
CA THR A 863 -13.21 -12.74 -2.23
C THR A 863 -13.94 -14.01 -1.81
N PHE A 864 -14.45 -14.04 -0.57
CA PHE A 864 -15.24 -15.17 -0.08
C PHE A 864 -16.40 -15.46 -1.05
N GLN A 865 -16.61 -16.75 -1.33
CA GLN A 865 -17.69 -17.23 -2.19
C GLN A 865 -18.37 -18.46 -1.58
N ASP A 866 -19.70 -18.45 -1.61
CA ASP A 866 -20.55 -19.61 -1.38
C ASP A 866 -21.37 -19.87 -2.66
N PRO A 867 -20.99 -20.86 -3.48
CA PRO A 867 -21.66 -21.16 -4.74
C PRO A 867 -23.16 -21.45 -4.62
N ASN A 868 -23.66 -21.82 -3.43
CA ASN A 868 -25.07 -22.12 -3.21
C ASN A 868 -25.96 -20.88 -3.11
N GLN A 869 -25.37 -19.68 -2.96
CA GLN A 869 -26.10 -18.42 -2.73
C GLN A 869 -26.29 -17.59 -4.02
N GLY A 870 -25.97 -18.15 -5.18
CA GLY A 870 -26.20 -17.51 -6.49
C GLY A 870 -25.03 -16.60 -6.95
N PRO A 871 -25.29 -15.54 -7.73
CA PRO A 871 -24.22 -14.65 -8.25
C PRO A 871 -23.55 -13.86 -7.12
N ILE A 872 -22.30 -13.43 -7.33
CA ILE A 872 -21.42 -12.86 -6.29
C ILE A 872 -22.11 -11.80 -5.42
N HIS A 873 -22.75 -10.78 -6.01
CA HIS A 873 -23.49 -9.76 -5.25
C HIS A 873 -24.59 -10.31 -4.33
N LYS A 874 -25.24 -11.43 -4.68
CA LYS A 874 -26.21 -12.12 -3.83
C LYS A 874 -25.55 -12.93 -2.71
N GLN A 875 -24.36 -13.48 -2.96
CA GLN A 875 -23.56 -14.10 -1.91
C GLN A 875 -23.10 -13.07 -0.88
N ILE A 876 -22.65 -11.89 -1.33
CA ILE A 876 -22.32 -10.75 -0.47
C ILE A 876 -23.54 -10.32 0.34
N GLU A 877 -24.70 -10.14 -0.31
CA GLU A 877 -25.96 -9.78 0.36
C GLU A 877 -26.36 -10.82 1.41
N TRP A 878 -26.28 -12.11 1.09
CA TRP A 878 -26.55 -13.17 2.04
C TRP A 878 -25.61 -13.13 3.24
N LEU A 879 -24.31 -12.96 3.00
CA LEU A 879 -23.29 -12.93 4.05
C LEU A 879 -23.49 -11.73 4.98
N ASP A 880 -23.78 -10.55 4.43
CA ASP A 880 -24.08 -9.36 5.22
C ASP A 880 -25.38 -9.51 6.00
N ARG A 881 -26.44 -10.02 5.37
CA ARG A 881 -27.73 -10.28 6.04
C ARG A 881 -27.60 -11.29 7.17
N LEU A 882 -26.72 -12.28 7.05
CA LEU A 882 -26.42 -13.20 8.14
C LEU A 882 -25.82 -12.46 9.34
N GLY A 883 -24.85 -11.56 9.10
CA GLY A 883 -24.30 -10.69 10.14
C GLY A 883 -25.33 -9.74 10.73
N MET A 884 -26.17 -9.12 9.89
CA MET A 884 -27.27 -8.23 10.30
C MET A 884 -28.26 -8.96 11.21
N ASN A 885 -28.73 -10.16 10.84
CA ASN A 885 -29.66 -10.95 11.66
C ASN A 885 -29.06 -11.30 13.04
N ILE A 886 -27.75 -11.56 13.11
CA ILE A 886 -27.05 -11.80 14.38
C ILE A 886 -26.99 -10.52 15.22
N ILE A 887 -26.74 -9.37 14.61
CA ILE A 887 -26.79 -8.07 15.30
C ILE A 887 -28.21 -7.79 15.84
N GLU A 888 -29.25 -8.12 15.07
CA GLU A 888 -30.66 -8.01 15.51
C GLU A 888 -30.99 -8.92 16.70
N SER A 889 -30.32 -10.06 16.84
CA SER A 889 -30.46 -10.95 18.00
C SER A 889 -29.88 -10.35 19.30
N GLY A 890 -29.00 -9.35 19.20
CA GLY A 890 -28.30 -8.76 20.33
C GLY A 890 -27.18 -9.64 20.91
N SER A 891 -26.70 -10.65 20.19
CA SER A 891 -25.69 -11.60 20.70
C SER A 891 -24.26 -11.27 20.26
N ALA A 892 -23.45 -10.67 21.16
CA ALA A 892 -22.04 -10.39 20.90
C ALA A 892 -21.23 -11.67 20.61
N ALA A 893 -21.51 -12.75 21.33
CA ALA A 893 -20.81 -14.03 21.17
C ALA A 893 -21.08 -14.70 19.81
N GLU A 894 -22.32 -14.62 19.30
CA GLU A 894 -22.64 -15.14 17.97
C GLU A 894 -22.02 -14.28 16.88
N PHE A 895 -21.98 -12.96 17.06
CA PHE A 895 -21.34 -12.05 16.11
C PHE A 895 -19.83 -12.34 15.99
N GLN A 896 -19.16 -12.58 17.11
CA GLN A 896 -17.76 -13.00 17.13
C GLN A 896 -17.52 -14.36 16.44
N ARG A 897 -18.43 -15.34 16.62
CA ARG A 897 -18.36 -16.61 15.90
C ARG A 897 -18.55 -16.43 14.40
N TYR A 898 -19.47 -15.57 13.98
CA TYR A 898 -19.69 -15.22 12.58
C TYR A 898 -18.44 -14.60 11.95
N LEU A 899 -17.85 -13.59 12.59
CA LEU A 899 -16.63 -12.94 12.11
C LEU A 899 -15.46 -13.94 12.01
N LYS A 900 -15.30 -14.82 13.02
CA LYS A 900 -14.26 -15.86 13.00
C LYS A 900 -14.48 -16.90 11.88
N LYS A 901 -15.73 -17.25 11.58
CA LYS A 901 -16.08 -18.26 10.57
C LYS A 901 -15.90 -17.75 9.16
N TYR A 902 -16.40 -16.55 8.86
CA TYR A 902 -16.47 -16.03 7.49
C TYR A 902 -15.42 -14.97 7.18
N GLY A 903 -14.82 -14.34 8.19
CA GLY A 903 -13.86 -13.26 8.00
C GLY A 903 -14.45 -12.03 7.30
N ASN A 904 -15.78 -11.82 7.36
CA ASN A 904 -16.42 -10.71 6.64
C ASN A 904 -15.78 -9.37 7.05
N THR A 905 -15.48 -8.55 6.06
CA THR A 905 -14.68 -7.33 6.17
C THR A 905 -15.47 -6.13 6.69
N ILE A 906 -16.36 -6.34 7.66
CA ILE A 906 -17.11 -5.27 8.34
C ILE A 906 -16.12 -4.36 9.09
N CYS A 907 -15.98 -3.11 8.65
CA CYS A 907 -14.97 -2.19 9.19
C CYS A 907 -15.27 -1.79 10.65
N GLY A 908 -16.54 -1.54 10.98
CA GLY A 908 -17.02 -1.20 12.32
C GLY A 908 -17.33 -2.41 13.20
N ARG A 909 -16.75 -3.59 12.93
CA ARG A 909 -16.97 -4.81 13.73
C ARG A 909 -16.68 -4.63 15.23
N HIS A 910 -15.69 -3.82 15.60
CA HIS A 910 -15.33 -3.56 17.00
C HIS A 910 -16.31 -2.57 17.67
N PRO A 911 -16.67 -1.42 17.05
CA PRO A 911 -17.82 -0.63 17.50
C PRO A 911 -19.11 -1.43 17.69
N ILE A 912 -19.44 -2.32 16.73
CA ILE A 912 -20.61 -3.21 16.83
C ILE A 912 -20.45 -4.20 17.99
N GLY A 913 -19.26 -4.75 18.20
CA GLY A 913 -18.95 -5.62 19.35
C GLY A 913 -19.19 -4.92 20.68
N ILE A 914 -18.70 -3.69 20.85
CA ILE A 914 -18.98 -2.86 22.04
C ILE A 914 -20.48 -2.63 22.19
N PHE A 915 -21.16 -2.25 21.11
CA PHE A 915 -22.60 -2.02 21.09
C PHE A 915 -23.41 -3.23 21.53
N LEU A 916 -23.11 -4.42 21.01
CA LEU A 916 -23.80 -5.65 21.41
C LEU A 916 -23.57 -5.97 22.89
N ASN A 917 -22.36 -5.74 23.42
CA ASN A 917 -22.09 -5.90 24.85
C ASN A 917 -22.86 -4.87 25.69
N MET A 918 -22.98 -3.61 25.25
CA MET A 918 -23.84 -2.59 25.91
C MET A 918 -25.30 -3.04 25.95
N VAL A 919 -25.84 -3.52 24.83
CA VAL A 919 -27.22 -4.03 24.73
C VAL A 919 -27.43 -5.17 25.73
N GLN A 920 -26.52 -6.15 25.77
CA GLN A 920 -26.60 -7.28 26.69
C GLN A 920 -26.48 -6.88 28.16
N ALA A 921 -25.57 -5.96 28.49
CA ALA A 921 -25.34 -5.49 29.85
C ALA A 921 -26.46 -4.56 30.36
N SER A 922 -27.09 -3.78 29.47
CA SER A 922 -28.15 -2.83 29.83
C SER A 922 -29.40 -3.49 30.43
N GLN A 923 -29.68 -4.74 30.01
CA GLN A 923 -30.90 -5.50 30.30
C GLN A 923 -32.21 -4.76 29.96
N GLN A 924 -32.15 -3.68 29.18
CA GLN A 924 -33.34 -2.99 28.70
C GLN A 924 -34.03 -3.83 27.63
N PRO A 925 -35.38 -3.88 27.60
CA PRO A 925 -36.09 -4.49 26.50
C PRO A 925 -35.89 -3.57 25.29
N CYS A 926 -34.89 -3.88 24.46
CA CYS A 926 -34.58 -3.11 23.27
C CYS A 926 -34.41 -4.05 22.08
N ARG A 927 -34.77 -3.54 20.89
CA ARG A 927 -34.76 -4.32 19.65
C ARG A 927 -34.06 -3.54 18.54
N THR A 928 -33.05 -4.17 17.95
CA THR A 928 -32.35 -3.64 16.79
C THR A 928 -33.05 -4.14 15.53
N ASN A 929 -33.33 -3.25 14.58
CA ASN A 929 -33.87 -3.61 13.27
C ASN A 929 -33.08 -2.88 12.16
N PHE A 930 -32.65 -3.62 11.13
CA PHE A 930 -32.09 -3.01 9.92
C PHE A 930 -33.20 -2.50 9.00
N LEU A 931 -33.05 -1.24 8.58
CA LEU A 931 -34.04 -0.50 7.80
C LEU A 931 -33.71 -0.47 6.31
N LYS A 932 -32.42 -0.49 5.97
CA LYS A 932 -31.94 -0.41 4.59
C LYS A 932 -30.65 -1.20 4.42
N TYR A 933 -30.53 -1.84 3.26
CA TYR A 933 -29.31 -2.46 2.76
C TYR A 933 -29.06 -2.01 1.33
N SER A 934 -27.81 -1.75 0.99
CA SER A 934 -27.37 -1.41 -0.36
C SER A 934 -25.93 -1.88 -0.60
N GLN A 935 -25.51 -1.89 -1.86
CA GLN A 935 -24.13 -2.16 -2.28
C GLN A 935 -23.69 -1.05 -3.23
N SER A 936 -22.43 -0.64 -3.17
CA SER A 936 -21.87 0.38 -4.07
C SER A 936 -22.02 0.02 -5.56
N SER A 937 -21.99 -1.28 -5.85
CA SER A 937 -22.10 -1.87 -7.18
C SER A 937 -22.46 -3.35 -7.05
N SER A 938 -23.10 -3.93 -8.06
CA SER A 938 -23.40 -5.37 -8.08
C SER A 938 -22.27 -6.16 -8.73
N CYS A 939 -21.39 -6.76 -7.91
CA CYS A 939 -20.33 -7.66 -8.39
C CYS A 939 -20.89 -8.88 -9.15
N LYS A 940 -20.34 -9.11 -10.35
CA LYS A 940 -20.66 -10.24 -11.23
C LYS A 940 -19.43 -11.12 -11.51
N THR A 941 -18.23 -10.55 -11.46
CA THR A 941 -16.96 -11.21 -11.76
C THR A 941 -15.97 -11.07 -10.61
N LEU A 942 -14.88 -11.85 -10.62
CA LEU A 942 -13.80 -11.78 -9.61
C LEU A 942 -12.95 -10.51 -9.72
N GLN A 943 -13.02 -9.81 -10.85
CA GLN A 943 -12.36 -8.53 -11.08
C GLN A 943 -13.16 -7.35 -10.51
N ASP A 944 -14.45 -7.54 -10.26
CA ASP A 944 -15.29 -6.51 -9.66
C ASP A 944 -14.94 -6.30 -8.19
N SER A 945 -15.35 -5.14 -7.64
CA SER A 945 -15.31 -4.89 -6.21
C SER A 945 -16.50 -4.04 -5.77
N SER A 946 -16.94 -4.24 -4.53
CA SER A 946 -18.05 -3.50 -3.94
C SER A 946 -17.85 -3.30 -2.45
N VAL A 947 -18.51 -2.29 -1.89
CA VAL A 947 -18.69 -2.10 -0.45
C VAL A 947 -20.19 -2.13 -0.16
N SER A 948 -20.58 -2.83 0.91
CA SER A 948 -21.97 -2.91 1.36
C SER A 948 -22.28 -1.86 2.43
N TYR A 949 -23.50 -1.34 2.41
CA TYR A 949 -23.99 -0.33 3.33
C TYR A 949 -25.27 -0.81 3.98
N ALA A 950 -25.38 -0.66 5.30
CA ALA A 950 -26.58 -1.01 6.03
C ALA A 950 -26.89 0.06 7.09
N ALA A 951 -28.17 0.36 7.26
CA ALA A 951 -28.66 1.28 8.28
C ALA A 951 -29.58 0.53 9.24
N ALA A 952 -29.35 0.69 10.55
CA ALA A 952 -30.16 0.08 11.60
C ALA A 952 -30.52 1.08 12.68
N VAL A 953 -31.57 0.74 13.43
CA VAL A 953 -32.04 1.48 14.60
C VAL A 953 -32.31 0.51 15.75
N LEU A 954 -32.01 0.95 16.97
CA LEU A 954 -32.39 0.30 18.22
C LEU A 954 -33.50 1.13 18.89
N HIS A 955 -34.64 0.50 19.15
CA HIS A 955 -35.75 1.09 19.91
C HIS A 955 -35.99 0.34 21.22
N ASP A 956 -36.60 1.02 22.19
CA ASP A 956 -37.12 0.38 23.40
C ASP A 956 -38.41 -0.40 23.07
N ASP A 957 -38.40 -1.71 23.33
CA ASP A 957 -39.52 -2.62 23.09
C ASP A 957 -40.50 -2.53 24.27
N GLY A 958 -41.70 -2.02 24.04
CA GLY A 958 -42.77 -1.95 25.04
C GLY A 958 -43.46 -3.28 25.39
N ALA A 959 -42.93 -4.44 24.97
CA ALA A 959 -43.56 -5.75 25.17
C ALA A 959 -42.54 -6.90 25.35
N PRO A 960 -42.86 -7.96 26.14
CA PRO A 960 -41.90 -9.02 26.46
C PRO A 960 -41.65 -9.99 25.29
N ARG A 961 -40.40 -10.48 25.20
CA ARG A 961 -39.90 -11.42 24.18
C ARG A 961 -40.81 -12.64 23.98
N PRO A 962 -41.31 -12.93 22.78
CA PRO A 962 -41.83 -14.26 22.47
C PRO A 962 -40.64 -15.22 22.31
N SER A 963 -40.62 -16.28 23.12
CA SER A 963 -39.66 -17.38 22.98
C SER A 963 -39.83 -18.08 21.63
N GLN A 964 -38.85 -17.98 20.74
CA GLN A 964 -38.73 -18.80 19.53
C GLN A 964 -37.46 -19.68 19.58
N PRO A 965 -37.50 -20.89 19.00
CA PRO A 965 -36.54 -21.96 19.28
C PRO A 965 -35.21 -21.75 18.55
N PRO A 966 -34.12 -22.40 19.01
CA PRO A 966 -32.80 -22.24 18.42
C PRO A 966 -32.78 -22.71 16.96
N ILE A 967 -32.29 -21.85 16.07
CA ILE A 967 -32.03 -22.18 14.67
C ILE A 967 -30.85 -23.15 14.64
N GLY A 968 -31.12 -24.40 14.27
CA GLY A 968 -30.12 -25.44 14.15
C GLY A 968 -29.09 -25.10 13.08
N ILE A 969 -27.83 -24.92 13.51
CA ILE A 969 -26.67 -24.97 12.62
C ILE A 969 -26.38 -26.45 12.39
N ALA A 970 -26.62 -26.95 11.18
CA ALA A 970 -26.12 -28.26 10.76
C ALA A 970 -24.58 -28.23 10.78
N SER A 971 -24.01 -29.26 11.40
CA SER A 971 -22.59 -29.52 11.65
C SER A 971 -21.69 -29.41 10.44
#